data_AF-A0AAV8A713-F1
#
_entry.id   AF-A0AAV8A713-F1
#
_cell.length_a   1.000
_cell.length_b   1.000
_cell.length_c   1.000
_cell.angle_alpha   90.00
_cell.angle_beta   90.00
_cell.angle_gamma   90.00
#
_symmetry.space_group_name_H-M   'P 1'
#
loop_
_entity.id
_entity.type
_entity.pdbx_description
1 polymer ?
#
loop_
_entity_poly.entity_id
_entity_poly.type
_entity_poly.pdbx_seq_one_letter_code
_entity_poly.pdbx_strand_id
1 'polypeptide(L)'
;MTKFIRNYTRNSISTESLESLKGKRVGIQGQYWSTKIKINEPFQVATGGLPLTYKNITKKQIEQFKSYGITPVFVFGGLSTPKMNSGQAYIDRRLLDRSRGIIEAEKGQLQNASRNLKSSCTFYGFEGGYKFQLFITNLIEYLKELKVEVIRAPYLPEPQLTVFVDLENGFIDEVYAGQEYLLYNNKRVIINFDFNEGTFDVIKDFDLNRFYQENQNQNQNTQNWYALNKDGVVRSISFQNMREYVGFQLPQQIYFYLSQNIIGPRVLDSIISLCYFEPPPLFPSINYLDILNGELIKKYLIHSQSLLLRSLNDEFTTFTYHKIIWNNTQQQIPLDIFVVPQQNEMNQRGKKFPFCKSSQHLFKQFRESEQNKLSENDKGKLFEQLSQPSDYISAVMKVDGKYKPLNIDLKKNRNLILFSLDTKQELLFHVHKNFLIATGYINPNYTLTSLGKPLQECILKFPQYSEMAMVFIQMLLNNSIFSDQFNYNENIFGVSLKELCTVEETEHSHQIRLISRIFSSFATKFKGDSPWSTIVYHDLLAFKGIVNLHHETLRNLFEMILLDLLLRGKSFMKLPSLSKCQFGYPCYVDESVSCGIVIRWFLEQVISGNSASEVYNNLDKQFDCFVDIYSDIKNAIQFWFDGIMGIVEYLYKAKNENEQIISEKLYQSFISANELLKSHTKNFFQKKN
;
A
#
# COMPACT_ATOMS: atom_id res chain seq x y z
N MET A 1 -5.88 -28.54 1.31
CA MET A 1 -7.02 -28.69 0.38
C MET A 1 -6.58 -28.60 -1.08
N THR A 2 -5.88 -27.54 -1.50
CA THR A 2 -5.43 -27.30 -2.89
C THR A 2 -4.71 -28.47 -3.56
N LYS A 3 -3.82 -29.18 -2.84
CA LYS A 3 -3.14 -30.37 -3.36
C LYS A 3 -4.10 -31.54 -3.62
N PHE A 4 -5.09 -31.74 -2.76
CA PHE A 4 -6.06 -32.83 -2.88
C PHE A 4 -6.96 -32.62 -4.10
N ILE A 5 -7.54 -31.42 -4.26
CA ILE A 5 -8.39 -31.13 -5.40
C ILE A 5 -7.62 -31.23 -6.72
N ARG A 6 -6.37 -30.74 -6.77
CA ARG A 6 -5.50 -30.88 -7.95
C ARG A 6 -5.22 -32.32 -8.35
N ASN A 7 -5.02 -33.19 -7.37
CA ASN A 7 -4.83 -34.61 -7.66
C ASN A 7 -6.13 -35.25 -8.14
N TYR A 8 -7.26 -34.90 -7.52
CA TYR A 8 -8.57 -35.44 -7.85
C TYR A 8 -9.02 -35.08 -9.26
N THR A 9 -8.89 -33.81 -9.65
CA THR A 9 -9.39 -33.33 -10.95
C THR A 9 -8.41 -33.56 -12.11
N ARG A 10 -7.22 -34.14 -11.86
CA ARG A 10 -6.16 -34.25 -12.86
C ARG A 10 -6.60 -35.00 -14.13
N ASN A 11 -7.43 -36.02 -13.97
CA ASN A 11 -7.93 -36.84 -15.08
C ASN A 11 -9.23 -36.31 -15.69
N SER A 12 -9.77 -35.20 -15.15
CA SER A 12 -11.02 -34.57 -15.59
C SER A 12 -10.79 -33.29 -16.38
N ILE A 13 -9.53 -32.99 -16.71
CA ILE A 13 -9.15 -31.83 -17.52
C ILE A 13 -9.42 -32.16 -18.99
N SER A 14 -10.20 -31.31 -19.65
CA SER A 14 -10.45 -31.34 -21.08
C SER A 14 -9.96 -30.05 -21.72
N THR A 15 -9.51 -30.12 -22.97
CA THR A 15 -9.10 -28.93 -23.75
C THR A 15 -10.18 -28.61 -24.78
N GLU A 16 -10.58 -27.34 -24.86
CA GLU A 16 -11.61 -26.83 -25.77
C GLU A 16 -11.09 -25.64 -26.60
N SER A 17 -11.77 -25.31 -27.69
CA SER A 17 -11.41 -24.16 -28.55
C SER A 17 -11.90 -22.82 -27.98
N LEU A 18 -11.07 -21.79 -28.04
CA LEU A 18 -11.42 -20.41 -27.63
C LEU A 18 -12.57 -19.81 -28.44
N GLU A 19 -12.81 -20.28 -29.67
CA GLU A 19 -13.96 -19.83 -30.46
C GLU A 19 -15.30 -20.12 -29.77
N SER A 20 -15.36 -21.16 -28.93
CA SER A 20 -16.57 -21.48 -28.12
C SER A 20 -16.86 -20.44 -27.01
N LEU A 21 -15.91 -19.53 -26.74
CA LEU A 21 -16.05 -18.43 -25.79
C LEU A 21 -16.35 -17.08 -26.46
N LYS A 22 -16.48 -17.04 -27.79
CA LYS A 22 -16.78 -15.82 -28.53
C LYS A 22 -18.12 -15.22 -28.09
N GLY A 23 -18.10 -13.93 -27.72
CA GLY A 23 -19.26 -13.21 -27.22
C GLY A 23 -19.57 -13.46 -25.74
N LYS A 24 -18.85 -14.37 -25.07
CA LYS A 24 -19.05 -14.66 -23.66
C LYS A 24 -18.33 -13.67 -22.75
N ARG A 25 -18.91 -13.44 -21.58
CA ARG A 25 -18.33 -12.76 -20.44
C ARG A 25 -17.65 -13.79 -19.55
N VAL A 26 -16.35 -13.68 -19.38
CA VAL A 26 -15.56 -14.62 -18.57
C VAL A 26 -15.17 -13.94 -17.27
N GLY A 27 -15.67 -14.45 -16.14
CA GLY A 27 -15.24 -14.02 -14.81
C GLY A 27 -13.86 -14.58 -14.49
N ILE A 28 -12.90 -13.70 -14.21
CA ILE A 28 -11.50 -14.04 -13.97
C ILE A 28 -11.17 -13.81 -12.50
N GLN A 29 -10.75 -14.86 -11.80
CA GLN A 29 -10.18 -14.73 -10.45
C GLN A 29 -8.83 -14.02 -10.58
N GLY A 30 -8.77 -12.75 -10.19
CA GLY A 30 -7.65 -11.86 -10.47
C GLY A 30 -6.34 -12.31 -9.82
N GLN A 31 -6.40 -12.83 -8.58
CA GLN A 31 -5.24 -13.44 -7.93
C GLN A 31 -4.71 -14.63 -8.72
N TYR A 32 -5.58 -15.58 -9.10
CA TYR A 32 -5.16 -16.76 -9.85
C TYR A 32 -4.56 -16.41 -11.22
N TRP A 33 -5.20 -15.52 -11.95
CA TRP A 33 -4.69 -15.03 -13.23
C TRP A 33 -3.33 -14.38 -13.09
N SER A 34 -3.12 -13.56 -12.04
CA SER A 34 -1.83 -12.90 -11.80
C SER A 34 -0.69 -13.90 -11.61
N THR A 35 -0.97 -15.15 -11.16
CA THR A 35 0.02 -16.25 -11.10
C THR A 35 0.50 -16.71 -12.47
N LYS A 36 -0.37 -16.57 -13.49
CA LYS A 36 -0.18 -17.14 -14.83
C LYS A 36 0.50 -16.16 -15.78
N ILE A 37 0.50 -14.87 -15.42
CA ILE A 37 1.28 -13.87 -16.13
C ILE A 37 2.77 -14.16 -15.93
N LYS A 38 3.46 -14.51 -17.01
CA LYS A 38 4.89 -14.84 -16.99
C LYS A 38 5.75 -13.57 -16.95
N ILE A 39 5.85 -12.95 -15.77
CA ILE A 39 6.79 -11.85 -15.52
C ILE A 39 8.14 -12.46 -15.10
N ASN A 40 9.18 -12.30 -15.92
CA ASN A 40 10.53 -12.83 -15.64
C ASN A 40 11.51 -11.71 -15.32
N GLU A 41 11.36 -11.11 -14.14
CA GLU A 41 12.17 -9.97 -13.69
C GLU A 41 12.76 -10.20 -12.29
N PRO A 42 13.63 -11.21 -12.10
CA PRO A 42 14.09 -11.60 -10.77
C PRO A 42 14.77 -10.47 -10.01
N PHE A 43 15.57 -9.64 -10.69
CA PHE A 43 16.31 -8.53 -10.06
C PHE A 43 15.44 -7.31 -9.78
N GLN A 44 14.25 -7.19 -10.37
CA GLN A 44 13.39 -6.03 -10.15
C GLN A 44 12.88 -5.97 -8.70
N VAL A 45 12.71 -7.12 -8.04
CA VAL A 45 12.39 -7.18 -6.60
C VAL A 45 13.49 -6.56 -5.75
N ALA A 46 14.75 -6.61 -6.21
CA ALA A 46 15.90 -6.00 -5.55
C ALA A 46 16.00 -4.48 -5.79
N THR A 47 15.04 -3.87 -6.51
CA THR A 47 14.86 -2.42 -6.57
C THR A 47 13.67 -1.94 -5.73
N GLY A 48 12.89 -2.87 -5.17
CA GLY A 48 11.77 -2.52 -4.31
C GLY A 48 10.55 -1.91 -5.02
N GLY A 49 10.54 -1.78 -6.35
CA GLY A 49 9.37 -1.32 -7.12
C GLY A 49 8.49 -2.45 -7.66
N LEU A 50 7.45 -2.05 -8.40
CA LEU A 50 6.66 -2.96 -9.25
C LEU A 50 7.52 -3.52 -10.38
N PRO A 51 7.20 -4.70 -10.94
CA PRO A 51 7.84 -5.17 -12.17
C PRO A 51 7.78 -4.11 -13.27
N LEU A 52 8.79 -3.98 -14.13
CA LEU A 52 8.82 -2.93 -15.16
C LEU A 52 7.94 -3.28 -16.36
N THR A 53 7.84 -4.57 -16.69
CA THR A 53 7.15 -5.07 -17.90
C THR A 53 5.70 -5.46 -17.66
N TYR A 54 5.21 -5.48 -16.41
CA TYR A 54 3.85 -5.99 -16.11
C TYR A 54 2.74 -5.26 -16.86
N LYS A 55 2.86 -3.95 -17.07
CA LYS A 55 1.85 -3.16 -17.81
C LYS A 55 1.75 -3.61 -19.26
N ASN A 56 2.89 -3.80 -19.92
CA ASN A 56 2.93 -4.25 -21.32
C ASN A 56 2.43 -5.69 -21.46
N ILE A 57 2.85 -6.59 -20.56
CA ILE A 57 2.37 -7.98 -20.56
C ILE A 57 0.87 -8.06 -20.28
N THR A 58 0.38 -7.29 -19.30
CA THR A 58 -1.05 -7.21 -18.97
C THR A 58 -1.85 -6.71 -20.16
N LYS A 59 -1.43 -5.60 -20.78
CA LYS A 59 -2.10 -5.04 -21.96
C LYS A 59 -2.20 -6.06 -23.09
N LYS A 60 -1.10 -6.76 -23.40
CA LYS A 60 -1.08 -7.80 -24.43
C LYS A 60 -2.07 -8.93 -24.13
N GLN A 61 -2.15 -9.41 -22.88
CA GLN A 61 -3.13 -10.44 -22.53
C GLN A 61 -4.57 -9.95 -22.64
N ILE A 62 -4.86 -8.72 -22.23
CA ILE A 62 -6.20 -8.13 -22.39
C ILE A 62 -6.57 -8.01 -23.87
N GLU A 63 -5.62 -7.62 -24.73
CA GLU A 63 -5.82 -7.58 -26.19
C GLU A 63 -6.11 -8.97 -26.77
N GLN A 64 -5.46 -10.03 -26.25
CA GLN A 64 -5.74 -11.42 -26.64
C GLN A 64 -7.16 -11.86 -26.27
N PHE A 65 -7.65 -11.57 -25.06
CA PHE A 65 -9.06 -11.84 -24.73
C PHE A 65 -10.01 -11.14 -25.72
N LYS A 66 -9.75 -9.85 -25.99
CA LYS A 66 -10.56 -9.05 -26.91
C LYS A 66 -10.53 -9.56 -28.35
N SER A 67 -9.38 -10.06 -28.84
CA SER A 67 -9.26 -10.57 -30.22
C SER A 67 -10.10 -11.83 -30.46
N TYR A 68 -10.34 -12.66 -29.43
CA TYR A 68 -11.25 -13.80 -29.49
C TYR A 68 -12.71 -13.43 -29.18
N GLY A 69 -13.04 -12.13 -29.06
CA GLY A 69 -14.38 -11.67 -28.72
C GLY A 69 -14.82 -12.03 -27.29
N ILE A 70 -13.87 -12.26 -26.39
CA ILE A 70 -14.13 -12.57 -24.98
C ILE A 70 -14.19 -11.25 -24.20
N THR A 71 -15.18 -11.10 -23.34
CA THR A 71 -15.27 -9.96 -22.41
C THR A 71 -14.75 -10.38 -21.02
N PRO A 72 -13.53 -9.98 -20.62
CA PRO A 72 -12.98 -10.34 -19.33
C PRO A 72 -13.58 -9.47 -18.21
N VAL A 73 -13.99 -10.11 -17.11
CA VAL A 73 -14.49 -9.47 -15.89
C VAL A 73 -13.63 -9.91 -14.72
N PHE A 74 -12.77 -9.04 -14.21
CA PHE A 74 -11.84 -9.39 -13.14
C PHE A 74 -12.48 -9.27 -11.77
N VAL A 75 -12.36 -10.33 -10.96
CA VAL A 75 -12.78 -10.36 -9.56
C VAL A 75 -11.55 -10.59 -8.69
N PHE A 76 -11.20 -9.58 -7.89
CA PHE A 76 -10.13 -9.68 -6.89
C PHE A 76 -10.73 -9.88 -5.49
N GLY A 77 -10.08 -10.67 -4.64
CA GLY A 77 -10.39 -10.72 -3.21
C GLY A 77 -10.32 -9.35 -2.51
N GLY A 78 -11.21 -9.13 -1.55
CA GLY A 78 -11.28 -7.98 -0.66
C GLY A 78 -10.75 -8.29 0.73
N LEU A 79 -11.65 -8.44 1.71
CA LEU A 79 -11.27 -8.70 3.10
C LEU A 79 -10.72 -10.10 3.27
N SER A 80 -9.70 -10.22 4.12
CA SER A 80 -9.13 -11.49 4.50
C SER A 80 -10.10 -12.28 5.36
N THR A 81 -10.11 -13.60 5.22
CA THR A 81 -10.81 -14.47 6.15
C THR A 81 -10.02 -14.54 7.47
N PRO A 82 -10.67 -14.38 8.64
CA PRO A 82 -9.98 -14.59 9.91
C PRO A 82 -9.45 -16.01 9.97
N LYS A 83 -8.12 -16.14 9.92
CA LYS A 83 -7.46 -17.40 10.25
C LYS A 83 -7.61 -17.56 11.76
N MET A 84 -8.47 -18.47 12.22
CA MET A 84 -8.47 -18.88 13.64
C MET A 84 -7.03 -19.23 14.00
N ASN A 85 -6.51 -18.58 15.05
CA ASN A 85 -5.19 -18.77 15.64
C ASN A 85 -4.65 -20.18 15.38
N SER A 86 -3.90 -20.40 14.30
CA SER A 86 -3.25 -21.69 14.11
C SER A 86 -2.06 -21.84 15.05
N GLY A 87 -1.69 -20.80 15.82
CA GLY A 87 -0.54 -20.81 16.73
C GLY A 87 0.80 -21.11 16.05
N GLN A 88 0.79 -21.37 14.74
CA GLN A 88 1.93 -21.73 13.95
C GLN A 88 2.52 -20.45 13.42
N ALA A 89 3.66 -20.10 13.99
CA ALA A 89 4.52 -19.06 13.49
C ALA A 89 4.74 -19.28 11.99
N TYR A 90 4.10 -18.47 11.14
CA TYR A 90 4.40 -18.49 9.71
C TYR A 90 5.76 -17.82 9.54
N ILE A 91 6.82 -18.63 9.53
CA ILE A 91 8.14 -18.19 9.13
C ILE A 91 8.09 -17.91 7.63
N ASP A 92 8.12 -16.63 7.26
CA ASP A 92 8.17 -16.25 5.87
C ASP A 92 9.58 -16.49 5.29
N ARG A 93 9.84 -17.72 4.85
CA ARG A 93 11.10 -18.13 4.21
C ARG A 93 11.47 -17.26 3.00
N ARG A 94 10.49 -16.59 2.37
CA ARG A 94 10.75 -15.71 1.22
C ARG A 94 11.54 -14.46 1.62
N LEU A 95 11.43 -13.99 2.87
CA LEU A 95 12.27 -12.91 3.37
C LEU A 95 13.75 -13.33 3.35
N LEU A 96 14.04 -14.58 3.73
CA LEU A 96 15.40 -15.12 3.70
C LEU A 96 15.91 -15.27 2.26
N ASP A 97 15.11 -15.91 1.40
CA ASP A 97 15.48 -16.12 0.00
C ASP A 97 15.71 -14.79 -0.72
N ARG A 98 14.87 -13.77 -0.43
CA ARG A 98 15.05 -12.42 -0.96
C ARG A 98 16.34 -11.79 -0.46
N SER A 99 16.58 -11.82 0.86
CA SER A 99 17.76 -11.20 1.48
C SER A 99 19.05 -11.81 0.93
N ARG A 100 19.11 -13.15 0.83
CA ARG A 100 20.24 -13.87 0.21
C ARG A 100 20.41 -13.47 -1.25
N GLY A 101 19.33 -13.48 -2.02
CA GLY A 101 19.37 -13.16 -3.44
C GLY A 101 19.85 -11.74 -3.73
N ILE A 102 19.50 -10.77 -2.88
CA ILE A 102 19.99 -9.38 -2.99
C ILE A 102 21.50 -9.30 -2.71
N ILE A 103 21.96 -9.92 -1.61
CA ILE A 103 23.39 -9.92 -1.24
C ILE A 103 24.22 -10.61 -2.32
N GLU A 104 23.74 -11.74 -2.85
CA GLU A 104 24.38 -12.43 -3.96
C GLU A 104 24.44 -11.56 -5.21
N ALA A 105 23.37 -10.82 -5.53
CA ALA A 105 23.35 -9.89 -6.66
C ALA A 105 24.37 -8.76 -6.48
N GLU A 106 24.46 -8.17 -5.29
CA GLU A 106 25.43 -7.12 -4.95
C GLU A 106 26.87 -7.62 -5.03
N LYS A 107 27.12 -8.91 -4.73
CA LYS A 107 28.42 -9.58 -4.90
C LYS A 107 28.69 -10.08 -6.32
N GLY A 108 27.81 -9.80 -7.29
CA GLY A 108 27.94 -10.24 -8.69
C GLY A 108 27.63 -11.73 -8.93
N GLN A 109 27.08 -12.45 -7.95
CA GLN A 109 26.72 -13.87 -8.05
C GLN A 109 25.35 -14.08 -8.72
N LEU A 110 25.21 -13.59 -9.95
CA LEU A 110 23.92 -13.40 -10.63
C LEU A 110 23.07 -14.68 -10.79
N GLN A 111 23.69 -15.85 -10.98
CA GLN A 111 22.95 -17.12 -11.13
C GLN A 111 22.28 -17.55 -9.82
N ASN A 112 23.00 -17.48 -8.71
CA ASN A 112 22.46 -17.79 -7.38
C ASN A 112 21.41 -16.75 -6.99
N ALA A 113 21.74 -15.48 -7.21
CA ALA A 113 20.82 -14.37 -6.96
C ALA A 113 19.50 -14.55 -7.70
N SER A 114 19.54 -14.83 -9.00
CA SER A 114 18.34 -15.08 -9.82
C SER A 114 17.51 -16.24 -9.29
N ARG A 115 18.14 -17.36 -8.89
CA ARG A 115 17.46 -18.52 -8.30
C ARG A 115 16.73 -18.14 -7.01
N ASN A 116 17.43 -17.50 -6.07
CA ASN A 116 16.89 -17.12 -4.76
C ASN A 116 15.82 -16.03 -4.87
N LEU A 117 16.03 -15.02 -5.71
CA LEU A 117 15.05 -13.96 -5.96
C LEU A 117 13.77 -14.54 -6.60
N LYS A 118 13.86 -15.43 -7.59
CA LYS A 118 12.68 -16.13 -8.15
C LYS A 118 11.92 -16.91 -7.08
N SER A 119 12.63 -17.65 -6.23
CA SER A 119 12.01 -18.38 -5.10
C SER A 119 11.28 -17.43 -4.15
N SER A 120 11.86 -16.26 -3.85
CA SER A 120 11.22 -15.24 -3.02
C SER A 120 9.96 -14.62 -3.64
N CYS A 121 9.82 -14.72 -4.97
CA CYS A 121 8.66 -14.28 -5.75
C CYS A 121 7.65 -15.40 -5.98
N THR A 122 7.86 -16.61 -5.45
CA THR A 122 6.94 -17.74 -5.72
C THR A 122 5.55 -17.47 -5.16
N PHE A 123 4.56 -17.73 -6.02
CA PHE A 123 3.21 -17.20 -5.89
C PHE A 123 2.44 -17.69 -4.64
N TYR A 124 2.85 -18.82 -4.05
CA TYR A 124 2.12 -19.50 -2.97
C TYR A 124 2.09 -18.77 -1.62
N GLY A 125 2.71 -17.61 -1.48
CA GLY A 125 2.63 -16.80 -0.25
C GLY A 125 2.15 -15.36 -0.45
N PHE A 126 1.72 -14.96 -1.66
CA PHE A 126 1.23 -13.58 -1.87
C PHE A 126 -0.07 -13.29 -1.08
N GLU A 127 -0.70 -14.30 -0.47
CA GLU A 127 -1.70 -14.10 0.57
C GLU A 127 -1.10 -13.38 1.80
N GLY A 128 -1.30 -12.06 1.87
CA GLY A 128 -1.17 -11.28 3.11
C GLY A 128 0.00 -10.28 3.19
N GLY A 129 0.85 -10.13 2.16
CA GLY A 129 1.91 -9.12 2.16
C GLY A 129 1.45 -7.77 1.58
N TYR A 130 1.81 -6.64 2.21
CA TYR A 130 1.44 -5.29 1.72
C TYR A 130 1.82 -5.04 0.25
N LYS A 131 2.96 -5.56 -0.20
CA LYS A 131 3.37 -5.44 -1.61
C LYS A 131 2.45 -6.18 -2.58
N PHE A 132 1.85 -7.29 -2.15
CA PHE A 132 0.81 -7.90 -2.95
C PHE A 132 -0.37 -6.95 -3.09
N GLN A 133 -0.81 -6.38 -1.98
CA GLN A 133 -1.96 -5.49 -1.96
C GLN A 133 -1.72 -4.25 -2.82
N LEU A 134 -0.52 -3.66 -2.76
CA LEU A 134 -0.11 -2.57 -3.64
C LEU A 134 -0.05 -2.99 -5.10
N PHE A 135 0.56 -4.13 -5.42
CA PHE A 135 0.62 -4.65 -6.78
C PHE A 135 -0.79 -4.86 -7.34
N ILE A 136 -1.67 -5.52 -6.58
CA ILE A 136 -3.08 -5.74 -6.95
C ILE A 136 -3.81 -4.41 -7.12
N THR A 137 -3.57 -3.43 -6.25
CA THR A 137 -4.22 -2.12 -6.35
C THR A 137 -3.77 -1.38 -7.62
N ASN A 138 -2.47 -1.37 -7.92
CA ASN A 138 -1.94 -0.81 -9.17
C ASN A 138 -2.41 -1.57 -10.42
N LEU A 139 -2.55 -2.89 -10.32
CA LEU A 139 -3.05 -3.74 -11.39
C LEU A 139 -4.54 -3.48 -11.66
N ILE A 140 -5.37 -3.32 -10.62
CA ILE A 140 -6.79 -2.96 -10.73
C ILE A 140 -6.94 -1.62 -11.44
N GLU A 141 -6.16 -0.60 -11.03
CA GLU A 141 -6.24 0.72 -11.67
C GLU A 141 -5.78 0.67 -13.13
N TYR A 142 -4.72 -0.05 -13.43
CA TYR A 142 -4.28 -0.23 -14.82
C TYR A 142 -5.30 -0.99 -15.68
N LEU A 143 -5.98 -2.00 -15.13
CA LEU A 143 -7.07 -2.70 -15.82
C LEU A 143 -8.25 -1.74 -16.11
N LYS A 144 -8.59 -0.84 -15.18
CA LYS A 144 -9.60 0.20 -15.39
C LYS A 144 -9.19 1.20 -16.49
N GLU A 145 -7.91 1.60 -16.54
CA GLU A 145 -7.37 2.43 -17.63
C GLU A 145 -7.54 1.75 -19.00
N LEU A 146 -7.38 0.43 -19.06
CA LEU A 146 -7.64 -0.40 -20.25
C LEU A 146 -9.13 -0.65 -20.54
N LYS A 147 -10.02 0.00 -19.79
CA LYS A 147 -11.49 -0.12 -19.86
C LYS A 147 -11.97 -1.55 -19.68
N VAL A 148 -11.34 -2.28 -18.76
CA VAL A 148 -11.75 -3.63 -18.35
C VAL A 148 -12.62 -3.54 -17.11
N GLU A 149 -13.65 -4.38 -17.03
CA GLU A 149 -14.50 -4.47 -15.85
C GLU A 149 -13.74 -5.15 -14.70
N VAL A 150 -13.68 -4.48 -13.55
CA VAL A 150 -12.96 -4.96 -12.37
C VAL A 150 -13.82 -4.75 -11.12
N ILE A 151 -13.91 -5.78 -10.29
CA ILE A 151 -14.63 -5.76 -9.02
C ILE A 151 -13.72 -6.33 -7.93
N ARG A 152 -13.75 -5.70 -6.75
CA ARG A 152 -13.22 -6.32 -5.53
C ARG A 152 -14.36 -6.96 -4.75
N ALA A 153 -14.26 -8.27 -4.49
CA ALA A 153 -15.23 -9.03 -3.72
C ALA A 153 -15.26 -8.56 -2.25
N PRO A 154 -16.35 -8.76 -1.50
CA PRO A 154 -16.39 -8.46 -0.07
C PRO A 154 -15.30 -9.19 0.72
N TYR A 155 -15.11 -10.48 0.46
CA TYR A 155 -14.05 -11.32 1.02
C TYR A 155 -13.33 -12.04 -0.12
N LEU A 156 -13.63 -13.32 -0.32
CA LEU A 156 -12.99 -14.13 -1.33
C LEU A 156 -13.60 -13.96 -2.74
N PRO A 157 -12.80 -14.09 -3.80
CA PRO A 157 -13.30 -14.00 -5.18
C PRO A 157 -14.16 -15.21 -5.57
N GLU A 158 -13.96 -16.39 -4.99
CA GLU A 158 -14.68 -17.61 -5.40
C GLU A 158 -16.19 -17.53 -5.10
N PRO A 159 -16.66 -17.20 -3.87
CA PRO A 159 -18.09 -16.95 -3.64
C PRO A 159 -18.67 -15.88 -4.55
N GLN A 160 -17.91 -14.83 -4.83
CA GLN A 160 -18.35 -13.73 -5.68
C GLN A 160 -18.54 -14.15 -7.13
N LEU A 161 -17.63 -14.98 -7.66
CA LEU A 161 -17.72 -15.55 -8.99
C LEU A 161 -18.92 -16.51 -9.09
N THR A 162 -19.19 -17.33 -8.07
CA THR A 162 -20.37 -18.21 -8.03
C THR A 162 -21.66 -17.40 -8.21
N VAL A 163 -21.81 -16.28 -7.49
CA VAL A 163 -23.00 -15.40 -7.61
C VAL A 163 -23.18 -14.82 -9.00
N PHE A 164 -22.07 -14.48 -9.66
CA PHE A 164 -22.12 -13.87 -10.97
C PHE A 164 -22.48 -14.87 -12.07
N VAL A 165 -22.15 -16.16 -11.88
CA VAL A 165 -22.56 -17.26 -12.77
C VAL A 165 -24.01 -17.67 -12.56
N ASP A 166 -24.52 -17.64 -11.32
CA ASP A 166 -25.84 -18.18 -10.99
C ASP A 166 -27.01 -17.56 -11.79
N LEU A 167 -28.00 -18.42 -12.08
CA LEU A 167 -29.06 -18.27 -13.09
C LEU A 167 -30.03 -17.07 -12.90
N GLU A 168 -30.08 -16.46 -11.72
CA GLU A 168 -30.91 -15.25 -11.52
C GLU A 168 -30.20 -13.95 -11.92
N ASN A 169 -28.87 -13.97 -12.09
CA ASN A 169 -28.05 -12.78 -12.31
C ASN A 169 -27.27 -12.74 -13.62
N GLY A 170 -26.96 -13.87 -14.25
CA GLY A 170 -26.42 -13.97 -15.62
C GLY A 170 -25.34 -12.94 -15.97
N PHE A 171 -24.48 -12.58 -15.02
CA PHE A 171 -23.55 -11.47 -15.19
C PHE A 171 -22.26 -11.92 -15.89
N ILE A 172 -21.88 -13.19 -15.71
CA ILE A 172 -20.81 -13.87 -16.45
C ILE A 172 -21.30 -15.24 -16.91
N ASP A 173 -20.72 -15.72 -18.01
CA ASP A 173 -21.10 -16.99 -18.63
C ASP A 173 -20.16 -18.15 -18.24
N GLU A 174 -18.88 -17.84 -18.00
CA GLU A 174 -17.83 -18.82 -17.70
C GLU A 174 -16.86 -18.25 -16.64
N VAL A 175 -16.17 -19.13 -15.92
CA VAL A 175 -15.22 -18.74 -14.88
C VAL A 175 -13.83 -19.28 -15.17
N TYR A 176 -12.85 -18.37 -15.12
CA TYR A 176 -11.43 -18.66 -15.15
C TYR A 176 -10.81 -18.46 -13.76
N ALA A 177 -10.50 -19.56 -13.09
CA ALA A 177 -10.08 -19.56 -11.70
C ALA A 177 -9.19 -20.76 -11.36
N GLY A 178 -8.62 -20.75 -10.16
CA GLY A 178 -8.01 -21.92 -9.56
C GLY A 178 -9.07 -22.97 -9.26
N GLN A 179 -8.61 -24.22 -9.12
CA GLN A 179 -9.51 -25.37 -8.98
C GLN A 179 -10.29 -25.36 -7.65
N GLU A 180 -9.80 -24.62 -6.65
CA GLU A 180 -10.51 -24.34 -5.40
C GLU A 180 -11.89 -23.72 -5.60
N TYR A 181 -12.14 -23.04 -6.73
CA TYR A 181 -13.46 -22.52 -7.10
C TYR A 181 -14.54 -23.62 -7.13
N LEU A 182 -14.18 -24.85 -7.50
CA LEU A 182 -15.10 -25.99 -7.53
C LEU A 182 -15.63 -26.38 -6.15
N LEU A 183 -14.90 -26.03 -5.08
CA LEU A 183 -15.32 -26.30 -3.70
C LEU A 183 -16.54 -25.47 -3.26
N TYR A 184 -16.88 -24.42 -4.01
CA TYR A 184 -18.03 -23.55 -3.77
C TYR A 184 -19.27 -24.05 -4.53
N ASN A 185 -19.45 -25.37 -4.60
CA ASN A 185 -20.56 -26.06 -5.29
C ASN A 185 -20.64 -25.78 -6.81
N ASN A 186 -19.49 -25.54 -7.43
CA ASN A 186 -19.40 -25.31 -8.87
C ASN A 186 -19.00 -26.58 -9.62
N LYS A 187 -19.60 -26.80 -10.80
CA LYS A 187 -19.36 -28.00 -11.62
C LYS A 187 -18.29 -27.81 -12.69
N ARG A 188 -18.01 -26.55 -13.06
CA ARG A 188 -17.17 -26.20 -14.21
C ARG A 188 -16.23 -25.05 -13.87
N VAL A 189 -14.99 -25.14 -14.33
CA VAL A 189 -14.00 -24.06 -14.21
C VAL A 189 -12.94 -24.17 -15.30
N ILE A 190 -12.66 -23.05 -15.98
CA ILE A 190 -11.51 -22.88 -16.86
C ILE A 190 -10.28 -22.70 -15.97
N ILE A 191 -9.22 -23.46 -16.20
CA ILE A 191 -8.01 -23.43 -15.38
C ILE A 191 -6.79 -22.90 -16.14
N ASN A 192 -6.85 -22.83 -17.47
CA ASN A 192 -5.75 -22.36 -18.30
C ASN A 192 -6.26 -21.83 -19.64
N PHE A 193 -5.58 -20.82 -20.18
CA PHE A 193 -5.77 -20.31 -21.54
C PHE A 193 -4.47 -20.50 -22.32
N ASP A 194 -4.56 -21.02 -23.54
CA ASP A 194 -3.48 -21.00 -24.53
C ASP A 194 -3.93 -20.23 -25.76
N PHE A 195 -3.62 -18.93 -25.78
CA PHE A 195 -3.97 -18.05 -26.89
C PHE A 195 -3.17 -18.33 -28.17
N ASN A 196 -2.03 -19.02 -28.08
CA ASN A 196 -1.22 -19.37 -29.25
C ASN A 196 -1.86 -20.54 -29.99
N GLU A 197 -2.29 -21.56 -29.25
CA GLU A 197 -2.99 -22.74 -29.81
C GLU A 197 -4.49 -22.48 -30.03
N GLY A 198 -5.03 -21.34 -29.57
CA GLY A 198 -6.45 -21.05 -29.70
C GLY A 198 -7.33 -21.92 -28.81
N THR A 199 -6.82 -22.38 -27.66
CA THR A 199 -7.51 -23.34 -26.78
C THR A 199 -7.54 -22.90 -25.30
N PHE A 200 -8.34 -23.60 -24.50
CA PHE A 200 -8.35 -23.47 -23.04
C PHE A 200 -8.57 -24.83 -22.38
N ASP A 201 -8.03 -24.99 -21.17
CA ASP A 201 -8.23 -26.19 -20.36
C ASP A 201 -9.32 -25.95 -19.32
N VAL A 202 -10.22 -26.92 -19.19
CA VAL A 202 -11.42 -26.82 -18.37
C VAL A 202 -11.74 -28.15 -17.69
N ILE A 203 -12.19 -28.05 -16.45
CA ILE A 203 -12.77 -29.16 -15.69
C ILE A 203 -14.28 -29.05 -15.79
N LYS A 204 -14.96 -30.16 -16.04
CA LYS A 204 -16.43 -30.25 -16.11
C LYS A 204 -16.95 -31.32 -15.17
N ASP A 205 -18.27 -31.27 -14.93
CA ASP A 205 -19.03 -32.29 -14.21
C ASP A 205 -18.42 -32.66 -12.85
N PHE A 206 -17.82 -31.68 -12.18
CA PHE A 206 -17.22 -31.89 -10.87
C PHE A 206 -18.32 -32.21 -9.84
N ASP A 207 -18.16 -33.35 -9.16
CA ASP A 207 -19.05 -33.79 -8.08
C ASP A 207 -18.40 -33.50 -6.72
N LEU A 208 -18.85 -32.41 -6.09
CA LEU A 208 -18.36 -31.98 -4.79
C LEU A 208 -18.61 -33.03 -3.69
N ASN A 209 -19.76 -33.69 -3.71
CA ASN A 209 -20.12 -34.67 -2.69
C ASN A 209 -19.21 -35.89 -2.78
N ARG A 210 -18.99 -36.38 -3.99
CA ARG A 210 -18.06 -37.49 -4.25
C ARG A 210 -16.63 -37.13 -3.84
N PHE A 211 -16.16 -35.92 -4.17
CA PHE A 211 -14.83 -35.44 -3.75
C PHE A 211 -14.66 -35.51 -2.22
N TYR A 212 -15.64 -35.02 -1.45
CA TYR A 212 -15.57 -35.05 0.01
C TYR A 212 -15.65 -36.46 0.60
N GLN A 213 -16.49 -37.34 0.02
CA GLN A 213 -16.58 -38.75 0.41
C GLN A 213 -15.24 -39.48 0.25
N GLU A 214 -14.60 -39.34 -0.92
CA GLU A 214 -13.35 -40.06 -1.23
C GLU A 214 -12.13 -39.55 -0.42
N ASN A 215 -12.16 -38.29 0.04
CA ASN A 215 -11.04 -37.67 0.75
C ASN A 215 -11.18 -37.63 2.27
N GLN A 216 -12.17 -38.34 2.85
CA GLN A 216 -12.46 -38.36 4.31
C GLN A 216 -12.50 -36.96 4.95
N ASN A 217 -12.83 -35.93 4.17
CA ASN A 217 -12.72 -34.52 4.55
C ASN A 217 -14.11 -33.89 4.75
N GLN A 218 -15.10 -34.68 5.19
CA GLN A 218 -16.44 -34.19 5.48
C GLN A 218 -16.42 -33.35 6.76
N ASN A 219 -16.32 -32.04 6.62
CA ASN A 219 -16.77 -31.12 7.67
C ASN A 219 -18.25 -30.86 7.40
N GLN A 220 -19.19 -31.18 8.30
CA GLN A 220 -20.61 -30.88 8.09
C GLN A 220 -20.96 -29.38 8.31
N ASN A 221 -19.97 -28.49 8.31
CA ASN A 221 -20.18 -27.07 8.59
C ASN A 221 -20.70 -26.35 7.35
N THR A 222 -21.86 -25.74 7.49
CA THR A 222 -22.35 -24.71 6.56
C THR A 222 -21.78 -23.37 6.99
N GLN A 223 -21.15 -22.63 6.07
CA GLN A 223 -20.64 -21.29 6.32
C GLN A 223 -21.30 -20.28 5.39
N ASN A 224 -21.61 -19.11 5.95
CA ASN A 224 -22.19 -17.99 5.23
C ASN A 224 -21.09 -17.09 4.69
N TRP A 225 -21.11 -16.85 3.39
CA TRP A 225 -20.20 -15.98 2.66
C TRP A 225 -20.90 -14.74 2.15
N TYR A 226 -20.18 -13.63 2.08
CA TYR A 226 -20.71 -12.37 1.58
C TYR A 226 -20.25 -12.11 0.15
N ALA A 227 -21.20 -11.84 -0.73
CA ALA A 227 -20.96 -11.49 -2.13
C ALA A 227 -21.90 -10.37 -2.57
N LEU A 228 -21.49 -9.61 -3.58
CA LEU A 228 -22.26 -8.55 -4.21
C LEU A 228 -23.15 -9.16 -5.32
N ASN A 229 -24.41 -8.76 -5.38
CA ASN A 229 -25.23 -9.01 -6.56
C ASN A 229 -24.91 -7.98 -7.68
N LYS A 230 -25.57 -8.10 -8.84
CA LYS A 230 -25.40 -7.18 -9.97
C LYS A 230 -25.72 -5.71 -9.66
N ASP A 231 -26.54 -5.47 -8.64
CA ASP A 231 -26.93 -4.13 -8.20
C ASP A 231 -25.97 -3.57 -7.12
N GLY A 232 -24.91 -4.30 -6.76
CA GLY A 232 -23.94 -3.91 -5.74
C GLY A 232 -24.43 -4.11 -4.29
N VAL A 233 -25.50 -4.88 -4.09
CA VAL A 233 -26.03 -5.23 -2.77
C VAL A 233 -25.34 -6.48 -2.23
N VAL A 234 -24.87 -6.40 -0.99
CA VAL A 234 -24.24 -7.54 -0.30
C VAL A 234 -25.31 -8.53 0.12
N ARG A 235 -25.12 -9.80 -0.23
CA ARG A 235 -25.95 -10.93 0.20
C ARG A 235 -25.10 -11.98 0.91
N SER A 236 -25.74 -12.68 1.84
CA SER A 236 -25.18 -13.88 2.47
C SER A 236 -25.52 -15.10 1.64
N ILE A 237 -24.56 -16.00 1.46
CA ILE A 237 -24.68 -17.22 0.67
C ILE A 237 -24.07 -18.36 1.43
N SER A 238 -24.84 -19.43 1.59
CA SER A 238 -24.43 -20.57 2.40
C SER A 238 -23.78 -21.63 1.52
N PHE A 239 -22.55 -22.01 1.87
CA PHE A 239 -21.86 -23.15 1.25
C PHE A 239 -21.65 -24.24 2.29
N GLN A 240 -21.92 -25.49 1.91
CA GLN A 240 -21.68 -26.66 2.74
C GLN A 240 -20.20 -27.09 2.72
N ASN A 241 -19.76 -27.78 3.76
CA ASN A 241 -18.42 -28.35 3.86
C ASN A 241 -17.25 -27.35 3.82
N MET A 242 -17.50 -26.13 4.29
CA MET A 242 -16.51 -25.06 4.33
C MET A 242 -15.75 -25.02 5.66
N ARG A 243 -14.43 -24.85 5.58
CA ARG A 243 -13.54 -24.75 6.76
C ARG A 243 -13.21 -23.33 7.16
N GLU A 244 -13.30 -22.40 6.21
CA GLU A 244 -12.90 -21.02 6.44
C GLU A 244 -14.05 -20.25 7.10
N TYR A 245 -13.70 -19.54 8.17
CA TYR A 245 -14.64 -18.72 8.91
C TYR A 245 -14.69 -17.36 8.21
N VAL A 246 -15.90 -16.92 7.90
CA VAL A 246 -16.10 -15.55 7.39
C VAL A 246 -16.14 -14.63 8.60
N GLY A 247 -15.47 -13.50 8.48
CA GLY A 247 -15.40 -12.50 9.54
C GLY A 247 -16.75 -11.91 9.93
N PHE A 248 -16.71 -10.99 10.89
CA PHE A 248 -17.88 -10.20 11.28
C PHE A 248 -18.52 -9.50 10.08
N GLN A 249 -19.85 -9.47 10.04
CA GLN A 249 -20.58 -8.68 9.04
C GLN A 249 -20.33 -7.19 9.29
N LEU A 250 -19.88 -6.49 8.26
CA LEU A 250 -19.67 -5.04 8.29
C LEU A 250 -20.86 -4.30 7.65
N PRO A 251 -21.02 -3.00 7.92
CA PRO A 251 -22.01 -2.17 7.22
C PRO A 251 -21.86 -2.28 5.70
N GLN A 252 -22.99 -2.36 4.98
CA GLN A 252 -23.02 -2.52 3.51
C GLN A 252 -22.19 -1.47 2.75
N GLN A 253 -22.16 -0.24 3.28
CA GLN A 253 -21.37 0.86 2.74
C GLN A 253 -19.87 0.54 2.69
N ILE A 254 -19.33 -0.16 3.68
CA ILE A 254 -17.90 -0.55 3.72
C ILE A 254 -17.60 -1.51 2.57
N TYR A 255 -18.43 -2.54 2.37
CA TYR A 255 -18.26 -3.48 1.28
C TYR A 255 -18.38 -2.80 -0.09
N PHE A 256 -19.28 -1.81 -0.22
CA PHE A 256 -19.36 -1.00 -1.43
C PHE A 256 -18.09 -0.18 -1.67
N TYR A 257 -17.58 0.55 -0.67
CA TYR A 257 -16.35 1.34 -0.83
C TYR A 257 -15.13 0.46 -1.13
N LEU A 258 -15.06 -0.72 -0.52
CA LEU A 258 -14.04 -1.72 -0.82
C LEU A 258 -14.15 -2.23 -2.26
N SER A 259 -15.36 -2.52 -2.75
CA SER A 259 -15.59 -3.06 -4.10
C SER A 259 -15.19 -2.08 -5.21
N GLN A 260 -15.31 -0.78 -4.93
CA GLN A 260 -14.88 0.31 -5.81
C GLN A 260 -13.38 0.64 -5.67
N ASN A 261 -12.66 -0.05 -4.79
CA ASN A 261 -11.26 0.22 -4.44
C ASN A 261 -11.05 1.64 -3.87
N ILE A 262 -12.09 2.22 -3.23
CA ILE A 262 -12.04 3.52 -2.55
C ILE A 262 -11.27 3.43 -1.23
N ILE A 263 -11.34 2.28 -0.55
CA ILE A 263 -10.61 1.98 0.69
C ILE A 263 -9.89 0.64 0.56
N GLY A 264 -8.73 0.50 1.21
CA GLY A 264 -7.99 -0.75 1.31
C GLY A 264 -8.51 -1.67 2.42
N PRO A 265 -8.27 -2.99 2.32
CA PRO A 265 -8.71 -3.96 3.33
C PRO A 265 -7.84 -3.97 4.60
N ARG A 266 -6.61 -3.44 4.57
CA ARG A 266 -5.61 -3.67 5.66
C ARG A 266 -6.10 -3.30 7.06
N VAL A 267 -6.68 -2.10 7.24
CA VAL A 267 -7.19 -1.68 8.56
C VAL A 267 -8.48 -2.43 8.92
N LEU A 268 -9.33 -2.72 7.94
CA LEU A 268 -10.58 -3.49 8.12
C LEU A 268 -10.29 -4.93 8.56
N ASP A 269 -9.30 -5.57 7.94
CA ASP A 269 -8.83 -6.92 8.26
C ASP A 269 -8.36 -7.00 9.71
N SER A 270 -7.75 -5.93 10.25
CA SER A 270 -7.33 -5.90 11.65
C SER A 270 -8.49 -5.97 12.64
N ILE A 271 -9.68 -5.49 12.24
CA ILE A 271 -10.88 -5.60 13.06
C ILE A 271 -11.51 -6.99 12.92
N ILE A 272 -11.58 -7.50 11.70
CA ILE A 272 -12.18 -8.80 11.43
C ILE A 272 -11.40 -9.94 12.09
N SER A 273 -10.07 -9.85 12.06
CA SER A 273 -9.18 -10.84 12.65
C SER A 273 -8.80 -10.56 14.10
N LEU A 274 -9.24 -9.41 14.66
CA LEU A 274 -8.78 -8.85 15.93
C LEU A 274 -7.26 -8.64 16.01
N CYS A 275 -6.55 -8.76 14.88
CA CYS A 275 -5.10 -8.72 14.79
C CYS A 275 -4.65 -7.83 13.64
N TYR A 276 -3.87 -6.79 13.94
CA TYR A 276 -3.11 -6.07 12.93
C TYR A 276 -1.82 -6.85 12.62
N PHE A 277 -1.76 -7.47 11.44
CA PHE A 277 -0.56 -8.17 10.98
C PHE A 277 0.37 -7.22 10.23
N GLU A 278 1.60 -7.08 10.74
CA GLU A 278 2.66 -6.34 10.06
C GLU A 278 3.50 -7.29 9.18
N PRO A 279 3.53 -7.08 7.85
CA PRO A 279 4.27 -7.94 6.93
C PRO A 279 5.80 -7.75 7.05
N PRO A 280 6.60 -8.68 6.51
CA PRO A 280 8.05 -8.54 6.46
C PRO A 280 8.51 -7.35 5.59
N PRO A 281 9.60 -6.65 5.97
CA PRO A 281 10.16 -5.56 5.17
C PRO A 281 10.81 -6.08 3.88
N LEU A 282 11.31 -5.17 3.04
CA LEU A 282 12.03 -5.52 1.82
C LEU A 282 13.38 -6.13 2.10
N PHE A 283 14.08 -5.56 3.07
CA PHE A 283 15.28 -6.09 3.66
C PHE A 283 15.21 -5.90 5.17
N PRO A 284 15.49 -6.92 5.97
CA PRO A 284 15.32 -6.83 7.42
C PRO A 284 16.50 -6.10 8.09
N SER A 285 16.20 -5.20 9.04
CA SER A 285 17.17 -4.54 9.89
C SER A 285 16.60 -4.31 11.30
N ILE A 286 17.47 -4.15 12.29
CA ILE A 286 17.08 -3.78 13.66
C ILE A 286 16.47 -2.38 13.65
N ASN A 287 17.05 -1.45 12.88
CA ASN A 287 16.51 -0.10 12.72
C ASN A 287 15.05 -0.11 12.22
N TYR A 288 14.66 -1.01 11.31
CA TYR A 288 13.27 -1.13 10.89
C TYR A 288 12.35 -1.52 12.07
N LEU A 289 12.78 -2.46 12.91
CA LEU A 289 12.04 -2.90 14.09
C LEU A 289 11.89 -1.79 15.12
N ASP A 290 12.95 -1.02 15.35
CA ASP A 290 12.94 0.13 16.26
C ASP A 290 11.92 1.17 15.78
N ILE A 291 11.94 1.51 14.48
CA ILE A 291 10.97 2.45 13.90
C ILE A 291 9.54 1.91 13.96
N LEU A 292 9.33 0.64 13.65
CA LEU A 292 8.02 -0.01 13.70
C LEU A 292 7.38 -0.01 15.09
N ASN A 293 8.21 -0.12 16.13
CA ASN A 293 7.77 -0.12 17.51
C ASN A 293 7.84 1.28 18.15
N GLY A 294 8.26 2.29 17.38
CA GLY A 294 8.30 3.68 17.80
C GLY A 294 6.91 4.28 18.03
N GLU A 295 6.87 5.31 18.88
CA GLU A 295 5.65 5.99 19.32
C GLU A 295 4.84 6.60 18.18
N LEU A 296 5.49 7.18 17.16
CA LEU A 296 4.77 7.84 16.05
C LEU A 296 3.98 6.83 15.21
N ILE A 297 4.60 5.70 14.86
CA ILE A 297 3.96 4.62 14.11
C ILE A 297 2.82 4.01 14.94
N LYS A 298 3.08 3.72 16.23
CA LYS A 298 2.05 3.20 17.16
C LYS A 298 0.85 4.18 17.25
N LYS A 299 1.11 5.48 17.37
CA LYS A 299 0.07 6.52 17.43
C LYS A 299 -0.82 6.51 16.20
N TYR A 300 -0.26 6.51 14.99
CA TYR A 300 -1.06 6.53 13.76
C TYR A 300 -1.82 5.23 13.51
N LEU A 301 -1.26 4.08 13.89
CA LEU A 301 -1.98 2.81 13.88
C LEU A 301 -3.22 2.87 14.80
N ILE A 302 -3.04 3.32 16.05
CA ILE A 302 -4.14 3.47 17.02
C ILE A 302 -5.18 4.47 16.50
N HIS A 303 -4.76 5.60 15.94
CA HIS A 303 -5.67 6.59 15.36
C HIS A 303 -6.52 5.99 14.22
N SER A 304 -5.88 5.25 13.31
CA SER A 304 -6.56 4.61 12.17
C SER A 304 -7.63 3.63 12.63
N GLN A 305 -7.30 2.74 13.57
CA GLN A 305 -8.26 1.79 14.14
C GLN A 305 -9.35 2.48 14.97
N SER A 306 -9.00 3.51 15.74
CA SER A 306 -9.97 4.26 16.54
C SER A 306 -10.99 4.98 15.67
N LEU A 307 -10.58 5.55 14.54
CA LEU A 307 -11.47 6.20 13.57
C LEU A 307 -12.47 5.21 12.97
N LEU A 308 -12.00 4.02 12.61
CA LEU A 308 -12.85 2.95 12.11
C LEU A 308 -13.85 2.48 13.19
N LEU A 309 -13.35 2.12 14.37
CA LEU A 309 -14.17 1.62 15.49
C LEU A 309 -15.22 2.63 15.97
N ARG A 310 -14.91 3.93 15.89
CA ARG A 310 -15.87 4.99 16.24
C ARG A 310 -17.14 4.97 15.38
N SER A 311 -17.06 4.43 14.16
CA SER A 311 -18.17 4.38 13.20
C SER A 311 -18.85 3.00 13.14
N LEU A 312 -18.40 2.03 13.92
CA LEU A 312 -18.95 0.67 13.97
C LEU A 312 -19.82 0.45 15.22
N ASN A 313 -20.41 -0.75 15.33
CA ASN A 313 -21.19 -1.15 16.50
C ASN A 313 -20.33 -1.15 17.78
N ASP A 314 -20.93 -0.75 18.90
CA ASP A 314 -20.30 -0.73 20.22
C ASP A 314 -19.75 -2.10 20.66
N GLU A 315 -20.27 -3.22 20.13
CA GLU A 315 -19.73 -4.56 20.38
C GLU A 315 -18.23 -4.66 20.02
N PHE A 316 -17.78 -3.98 18.96
CA PHE A 316 -16.38 -3.97 18.57
C PHE A 316 -15.46 -3.33 19.62
N THR A 317 -15.99 -2.49 20.51
CA THR A 317 -15.21 -1.88 21.59
C THR A 317 -14.92 -2.82 22.76
N THR A 318 -15.53 -4.01 22.75
CA THR A 318 -15.37 -5.01 23.82
C THR A 318 -14.22 -5.99 23.54
N PHE A 319 -13.70 -6.02 22.32
CA PHE A 319 -12.61 -6.91 21.94
C PHE A 319 -11.24 -6.31 22.27
N THR A 320 -10.30 -7.19 22.59
CA THR A 320 -8.87 -6.85 22.64
C THR A 320 -8.28 -6.99 21.25
N TYR A 321 -7.61 -5.95 20.78
CA TYR A 321 -6.91 -5.93 19.50
C TYR A 321 -5.42 -6.14 19.72
N HIS A 322 -4.81 -6.96 18.86
CA HIS A 322 -3.38 -7.28 18.95
C HIS A 322 -2.63 -6.82 17.69
N LYS A 323 -1.35 -6.49 17.84
CA LYS A 323 -0.39 -6.37 16.75
C LYS A 323 0.46 -7.62 16.71
N ILE A 324 0.62 -8.20 15.52
CA ILE A 324 1.48 -9.36 15.24
C ILE A 324 2.54 -8.93 14.23
N ILE A 325 3.80 -9.28 14.50
CA ILE A 325 4.96 -8.89 13.70
C ILE A 325 5.53 -10.13 13.01
N TRP A 326 5.89 -10.03 11.72
CA TRP A 326 6.40 -11.15 10.90
C TRP A 326 7.55 -11.96 11.53
N ASN A 327 8.45 -11.32 12.29
CA ASN A 327 9.62 -11.97 12.89
C ASN A 327 9.35 -12.55 14.29
N ASN A 328 8.19 -12.28 14.87
CA ASN A 328 7.80 -12.76 16.19
C ASN A 328 6.28 -12.98 16.23
N THR A 329 5.83 -13.90 15.38
CA THR A 329 4.41 -14.24 15.21
C THR A 329 3.81 -14.96 16.42
N GLN A 330 4.63 -15.38 17.38
CA GLN A 330 4.18 -15.98 18.65
C GLN A 330 3.79 -14.93 19.69
N GLN A 331 4.34 -13.71 19.60
CA GLN A 331 4.08 -12.65 20.57
C GLN A 331 3.00 -11.70 20.04
N GLN A 332 1.84 -11.72 20.69
CA GLN A 332 0.75 -10.79 20.42
C GLN A 332 0.90 -9.55 21.29
N ILE A 333 1.12 -8.39 20.67
CA ILE A 333 1.30 -7.11 21.39
C ILE A 333 -0.08 -6.45 21.50
N PRO A 334 -0.65 -6.25 22.70
CA PRO A 334 -1.95 -5.58 22.82
C PRO A 334 -1.87 -4.14 22.32
N LEU A 335 -2.92 -3.68 21.63
CA LEU A 335 -3.09 -2.32 21.18
C LEU A 335 -3.97 -1.56 22.16
N ASP A 336 -3.41 -0.53 22.80
CA ASP A 336 -4.08 0.32 23.80
C ASP A 336 -5.06 1.32 23.14
N ILE A 337 -6.05 0.80 22.42
CA ILE A 337 -7.06 1.60 21.70
C ILE A 337 -8.04 2.24 22.68
N PHE A 338 -8.41 1.50 23.73
CA PHE A 338 -9.36 1.91 24.76
C PHE A 338 -8.68 2.02 26.12
N VAL A 339 -9.22 2.85 27.00
CA VAL A 339 -8.79 2.93 28.40
C VAL A 339 -9.36 1.73 29.14
N VAL A 340 -8.49 0.87 29.67
CA VAL A 340 -8.88 -0.25 30.53
C VAL A 340 -9.39 0.32 31.88
N PRO A 341 -10.62 -0.01 32.31
CA PRO A 341 -11.12 0.43 33.61
C PRO A 341 -10.39 -0.28 34.74
N GLN A 342 -10.31 0.38 35.90
CA GLN A 342 -9.83 -0.28 37.11
C GLN A 342 -10.83 -1.37 37.54
N GLN A 343 -10.34 -2.44 38.20
CA GLN A 343 -11.10 -3.67 38.47
C GLN A 343 -12.48 -3.47 39.12
N ASN A 344 -12.70 -2.37 39.84
CA ASN A 344 -13.96 -2.04 40.50
C ASN A 344 -15.07 -1.53 39.56
N GLU A 345 -14.76 -1.17 38.30
CA GLU A 345 -15.72 -0.65 37.32
C GLU A 345 -16.26 -1.73 36.34
N MET A 346 -15.69 -2.94 36.37
CA MET A 346 -16.01 -4.04 35.43
C MET A 346 -17.43 -4.62 35.60
N ASN A 347 -18.09 -4.37 36.73
CA ASN A 347 -19.42 -4.92 37.02
C ASN A 347 -20.58 -4.21 36.28
N GLN A 348 -20.28 -3.18 35.48
CA GLN A 348 -21.31 -2.44 34.73
C GLN A 348 -21.32 -2.86 33.26
N ARG A 349 -22.01 -3.98 32.97
CA ARG A 349 -22.34 -4.37 31.59
C ARG A 349 -23.02 -3.19 30.88
N GLY A 350 -22.40 -2.70 29.80
CA GLY A 350 -22.97 -1.64 28.95
C GLY A 350 -22.30 -0.26 29.03
N LYS A 351 -21.25 -0.05 29.84
CA LYS A 351 -20.46 1.19 29.77
C LYS A 351 -19.44 1.13 28.63
N LYS A 352 -19.48 2.13 27.73
CA LYS A 352 -18.48 2.30 26.67
C LYS A 352 -17.10 2.53 27.28
N PHE A 353 -16.09 1.75 26.85
CA PHE A 353 -14.72 2.09 27.17
C PHE A 353 -14.35 3.37 26.41
N PRO A 354 -13.86 4.43 27.10
CA PRO A 354 -13.43 5.61 26.40
C PRO A 354 -12.16 5.28 25.60
N PHE A 355 -12.06 5.80 24.37
CA PHE A 355 -10.82 5.70 23.59
C PHE A 355 -9.61 6.22 24.37
N CYS A 356 -8.40 5.78 24.02
CA CYS A 356 -7.19 6.29 24.65
C CYS A 356 -7.00 7.80 24.46
N LYS A 357 -6.17 8.42 25.30
CA LYS A 357 -6.01 9.90 25.36
C LYS A 357 -5.62 10.51 24.02
N SER A 358 -4.75 9.86 23.25
CA SER A 358 -4.31 10.33 21.93
C SER A 358 -5.47 10.39 20.94
N SER A 359 -6.25 9.32 20.83
CA SER A 359 -7.44 9.27 19.97
C SER A 359 -8.53 10.25 20.42
N GLN A 360 -8.76 10.42 21.72
CA GLN A 360 -9.68 11.44 22.23
C GLN A 360 -9.26 12.85 21.82
N HIS A 361 -7.95 13.15 21.92
CA HIS A 361 -7.39 14.43 21.51
C HIS A 361 -7.60 14.66 20.00
N LEU A 362 -7.29 13.67 19.16
CA LEU A 362 -7.56 13.72 17.72
C LEU A 362 -9.04 14.02 17.42
N PHE A 363 -9.95 13.31 18.08
CA PHE A 363 -11.39 13.50 17.88
C PHE A 363 -11.88 14.86 18.35
N LYS A 364 -11.25 15.44 19.38
CA LYS A 364 -11.50 16.82 19.80
C LYS A 364 -11.03 17.79 18.71
N GLN A 365 -9.81 17.64 18.20
CA GLN A 365 -9.27 18.47 17.12
C GLN A 365 -10.14 18.44 15.86
N PHE A 366 -10.64 17.26 15.46
CA PHE A 366 -11.56 17.15 14.31
C PHE A 366 -12.88 17.87 14.56
N ARG A 367 -13.45 17.76 15.77
CA ARG A 367 -14.68 18.48 16.13
C ARG A 367 -14.48 20.00 16.12
N GLU A 368 -13.32 20.48 16.57
CA GLU A 368 -12.97 21.90 16.52
C GLU A 368 -12.80 22.38 15.08
N SER A 369 -12.17 21.59 14.21
CA SER A 369 -11.98 21.97 12.80
C SER A 369 -13.28 21.97 11.99
N GLU A 370 -14.28 21.20 12.42
CA GLU A 370 -15.63 21.17 11.85
C GLU A 370 -16.48 22.38 12.28
N GLN A 371 -16.10 23.07 13.37
CA GLN A 371 -16.72 24.33 13.81
C GLN A 371 -16.23 25.54 13.02
N ASN A 372 -15.50 25.36 11.93
CA ASN A 372 -14.89 26.43 11.16
C ASN A 372 -15.40 26.38 9.71
N LYS A 373 -15.84 27.51 9.13
CA LYS A 373 -16.35 27.58 7.75
C LYS A 373 -15.63 28.64 6.92
N LEU A 374 -15.46 28.34 5.63
CA LEU A 374 -15.06 29.29 4.60
C LEU A 374 -16.27 30.07 4.07
N SER A 375 -16.07 31.29 3.58
CA SER A 375 -17.14 32.03 2.91
C SER A 375 -17.59 31.31 1.63
N GLU A 376 -18.88 31.42 1.25
CA GLU A 376 -19.41 30.76 0.04
C GLU A 376 -18.70 31.20 -1.25
N ASN A 377 -18.30 32.48 -1.34
CA ASN A 377 -17.58 33.02 -2.49
C ASN A 377 -16.17 32.41 -2.66
N ASP A 378 -15.54 32.05 -1.55
CA ASP A 378 -14.21 31.41 -1.57
C ASP A 378 -14.30 29.92 -1.93
N LYS A 379 -15.43 29.25 -1.64
CA LYS A 379 -15.63 27.82 -1.92
C LYS A 379 -15.66 27.50 -3.42
N GLY A 380 -16.48 28.21 -4.20
CA GLY A 380 -16.71 27.90 -5.62
C GLY A 380 -15.42 27.96 -6.45
N LYS A 381 -14.64 29.04 -6.29
CA LYS A 381 -13.36 29.21 -7.00
C LYS A 381 -12.30 28.20 -6.57
N LEU A 382 -12.31 27.77 -5.31
CA LEU A 382 -11.29 26.87 -4.76
C LEU A 382 -11.45 25.45 -5.32
N PHE A 383 -12.67 24.93 -5.40
CA PHE A 383 -12.91 23.51 -5.72
C PHE A 383 -12.87 23.20 -7.21
N GLU A 384 -13.14 24.15 -8.10
CA GLU A 384 -13.08 23.93 -9.56
C GLU A 384 -11.67 23.56 -10.06
N GLN A 385 -10.62 23.93 -9.31
CA GLN A 385 -9.22 23.77 -9.71
C GLN A 385 -8.54 22.53 -9.11
N LEU A 386 -9.23 21.74 -8.26
CA LEU A 386 -8.60 20.64 -7.52
C LEU A 386 -8.70 19.31 -8.27
N SER A 387 -7.56 18.78 -8.68
CA SER A 387 -7.48 17.54 -9.46
C SER A 387 -6.53 16.50 -8.87
N GLN A 388 -5.36 16.94 -8.41
CA GLN A 388 -4.27 16.11 -7.88
C GLN A 388 -4.13 16.27 -6.36
N PRO A 389 -3.49 15.33 -5.64
CA PRO A 389 -3.31 15.42 -4.19
C PRO A 389 -2.63 16.72 -3.75
N SER A 390 -1.64 17.19 -4.52
CA SER A 390 -0.92 18.44 -4.28
C SER A 390 -1.82 19.67 -4.35
N ASP A 391 -2.83 19.68 -5.22
CA ASP A 391 -3.82 20.77 -5.31
C ASP A 391 -4.59 20.90 -4.00
N TYR A 392 -5.05 19.76 -3.43
CA TYR A 392 -5.80 19.75 -2.16
C TYR A 392 -4.93 20.19 -0.99
N ILE A 393 -3.70 19.69 -0.90
CA ILE A 393 -2.77 20.08 0.17
C ILE A 393 -2.47 21.58 0.07
N SER A 394 -2.13 22.06 -1.14
CA SER A 394 -1.88 23.47 -1.41
C SER A 394 -3.10 24.32 -1.09
N ALA A 395 -4.30 23.88 -1.45
CA ALA A 395 -5.55 24.57 -1.15
C ALA A 395 -5.78 24.69 0.36
N VAL A 396 -5.65 23.59 1.11
CA VAL A 396 -5.81 23.63 2.58
C VAL A 396 -4.77 24.57 3.20
N MET A 397 -3.51 24.50 2.75
CA MET A 397 -2.42 25.31 3.30
C MET A 397 -2.48 26.79 2.88
N LYS A 398 -2.95 27.14 1.68
CA LYS A 398 -3.06 28.55 1.21
C LYS A 398 -4.16 29.34 1.93
N VAL A 399 -5.09 28.64 2.56
CA VAL A 399 -6.23 29.25 3.27
C VAL A 399 -5.89 29.52 4.75
N ASP A 400 -4.61 29.40 5.12
CA ASP A 400 -4.03 29.66 6.44
C ASP A 400 -4.74 30.80 7.20
N GLY A 401 -5.38 30.45 8.32
CA GLY A 401 -6.06 31.40 9.21
C GLY A 401 -7.29 32.13 8.67
N LYS A 402 -7.77 31.85 7.44
CA LYS A 402 -8.94 32.54 6.84
C LYS A 402 -10.31 32.00 7.28
N TYR A 403 -10.33 30.86 7.98
CA TYR A 403 -11.57 30.24 8.47
C TYR A 403 -12.11 30.94 9.71
N LYS A 404 -13.44 31.12 9.76
CA LYS A 404 -14.13 31.72 10.92
C LYS A 404 -14.89 30.66 11.72
N PRO A 405 -14.95 30.77 13.07
CA PRO A 405 -15.77 29.91 13.90
C PRO A 405 -17.26 30.05 13.56
N LEU A 406 -17.96 28.92 13.51
CA LEU A 406 -19.41 28.81 13.43
C LEU A 406 -20.00 28.98 14.82
N ASN A 407 -20.96 29.88 14.98
CA ASN A 407 -21.66 30.08 16.24
C ASN A 407 -22.83 29.07 16.37
N ILE A 408 -22.50 27.79 16.55
CA ILE A 408 -23.46 26.68 16.60
C ILE A 408 -23.26 25.86 17.89
N ASP A 409 -24.32 25.71 18.69
CA ASP A 409 -24.33 24.82 19.86
C ASP A 409 -24.49 23.35 19.44
N LEU A 410 -23.35 22.66 19.27
CA LEU A 410 -23.30 21.26 18.89
C LEU A 410 -23.79 20.30 19.98
N LYS A 411 -23.92 20.73 21.25
CA LYS A 411 -24.44 19.85 22.32
C LYS A 411 -25.93 19.56 22.12
N LYS A 412 -26.68 20.53 21.58
CA LYS A 412 -28.11 20.40 21.26
C LYS A 412 -28.37 19.78 19.88
N ASN A 413 -27.42 19.92 18.96
CA ASN A 413 -27.58 19.49 17.57
C ASN A 413 -26.56 18.42 17.16
N ARG A 414 -26.64 17.22 17.78
CA ARG A 414 -25.78 16.08 17.43
C ARG A 414 -25.94 15.60 15.98
N ASN A 415 -27.08 15.92 15.35
CA ASN A 415 -27.45 15.54 13.99
C ASN A 415 -27.38 16.71 12.99
N LEU A 416 -26.81 17.87 13.35
CA LEU A 416 -26.58 18.91 12.34
C LEU A 416 -25.54 18.38 11.34
N ILE A 417 -26.06 17.99 10.18
CA ILE A 417 -25.37 17.83 8.91
C ILE A 417 -24.65 19.16 8.66
N LEU A 418 -23.43 19.31 9.17
CA LEU A 418 -22.79 20.62 9.15
C LEU A 418 -22.47 21.09 7.74
N PHE A 419 -22.31 20.17 6.79
CA PHE A 419 -22.31 20.43 5.35
C PHE A 419 -22.76 19.15 4.67
N SER A 420 -23.65 19.22 3.68
CA SER A 420 -23.74 18.15 2.70
C SER A 420 -22.47 18.23 1.85
N LEU A 421 -21.53 17.30 2.03
CA LEU A 421 -20.37 17.20 1.13
C LEU A 421 -20.88 16.64 -0.20
N ASP A 422 -21.35 17.55 -1.06
CA ASP A 422 -22.09 17.22 -2.27
C ASP A 422 -21.16 16.91 -3.45
N THR A 423 -19.91 17.37 -3.38
CA THR A 423 -18.91 17.18 -4.44
C THR A 423 -17.71 16.35 -3.98
N LYS A 424 -17.07 15.69 -4.95
CA LYS A 424 -15.81 14.95 -4.73
C LYS A 424 -14.74 15.86 -4.15
N GLN A 425 -14.63 17.07 -4.70
CA GLN A 425 -13.60 18.02 -4.32
C GLN A 425 -13.78 18.52 -2.88
N GLU A 426 -15.02 18.78 -2.46
CA GLU A 426 -15.30 19.17 -1.07
C GLU A 426 -14.99 18.02 -0.10
N LEU A 427 -15.41 16.78 -0.40
CA LEU A 427 -15.04 15.62 0.42
C LEU A 427 -13.52 15.49 0.55
N LEU A 428 -12.80 15.45 -0.58
CA LEU A 428 -11.35 15.28 -0.57
C LEU A 428 -10.64 16.42 0.13
N PHE A 429 -11.10 17.66 -0.02
CA PHE A 429 -10.59 18.80 0.74
C PHE A 429 -10.70 18.57 2.25
N HIS A 430 -11.87 18.11 2.72
CA HIS A 430 -12.08 17.82 4.14
C HIS A 430 -11.26 16.62 4.65
N VAL A 431 -11.05 15.60 3.82
CA VAL A 431 -10.17 14.47 4.14
C VAL A 431 -8.72 14.95 4.27
N HIS A 432 -8.20 15.67 3.28
CA HIS A 432 -6.85 16.26 3.31
C HIS A 432 -6.66 17.18 4.50
N LYS A 433 -7.65 18.02 4.80
CA LYS A 433 -7.64 18.85 6.00
C LYS A 433 -7.47 18.02 7.27
N ASN A 434 -8.36 17.05 7.49
CA ASN A 434 -8.31 16.22 8.70
C ASN A 434 -7.02 15.39 8.76
N PHE A 435 -6.49 14.98 7.62
CA PHE A 435 -5.20 14.31 7.52
C PHE A 435 -4.04 15.23 7.95
N LEU A 436 -4.00 16.47 7.46
CA LEU A 436 -2.99 17.47 7.85
C LEU A 436 -3.08 17.85 9.34
N ILE A 437 -4.28 17.87 9.93
CA ILE A 437 -4.47 18.03 11.38
C ILE A 437 -3.92 16.81 12.13
N ALA A 438 -4.29 15.61 11.70
CA ALA A 438 -3.91 14.36 12.38
C ALA A 438 -2.39 14.12 12.40
N THR A 439 -1.71 14.59 11.36
CA THR A 439 -0.25 14.52 11.16
C THR A 439 0.51 15.73 11.72
N GLY A 440 -0.22 16.74 12.22
CA GLY A 440 0.36 17.89 12.92
C GLY A 440 0.90 18.99 12.01
N TYR A 441 0.58 19.03 10.72
CA TYR A 441 0.97 20.12 9.82
C TYR A 441 0.13 21.38 10.00
N ILE A 442 -1.13 21.23 10.39
CA ILE A 442 -2.03 22.36 10.64
C ILE A 442 -2.76 22.18 11.96
N ASN A 443 -3.09 23.30 12.61
CA ASN A 443 -3.94 23.32 13.79
C ASN A 443 -5.43 23.23 13.40
N PRO A 444 -6.34 22.91 14.34
CA PRO A 444 -7.79 22.87 14.07
C PRO A 444 -8.40 24.20 13.56
N ASN A 445 -7.76 25.32 13.88
CA ASN A 445 -8.09 26.66 13.40
C ASN A 445 -7.45 26.98 12.02
N TYR A 446 -6.95 25.96 11.32
CA TYR A 446 -6.35 26.06 9.98
C TYR A 446 -5.08 26.90 9.93
N THR A 447 -4.41 27.12 11.08
CA THR A 447 -3.11 27.78 11.06
C THR A 447 -1.99 26.78 10.83
N LEU A 448 -0.97 27.14 10.06
CA LEU A 448 0.22 26.30 9.87
C LEU A 448 0.99 26.12 11.18
N THR A 449 1.43 24.89 11.46
CA THR A 449 2.34 24.58 12.58
C THR A 449 3.80 24.82 12.18
N SER A 450 4.74 24.55 13.11
CA SER A 450 6.18 24.52 12.79
C SER A 450 6.53 23.46 11.72
N LEU A 451 5.70 22.44 11.54
CA LEU A 451 5.83 21.42 10.49
C LEU A 451 5.16 21.86 9.17
N GLY A 452 4.02 22.56 9.27
CA GLY A 452 3.24 22.98 8.10
C GLY A 452 3.92 24.06 7.26
N LYS A 453 4.65 24.99 7.89
CA LYS A 453 5.34 26.09 7.20
C LYS A 453 6.38 25.62 6.16
N PRO A 454 7.40 24.81 6.52
CA PRO A 454 8.38 24.35 5.53
C PRO A 454 7.75 23.44 4.48
N LEU A 455 6.69 22.69 4.84
CA LEU A 455 5.94 21.89 3.87
C LEU A 455 5.23 22.77 2.85
N GLN A 456 4.55 23.84 3.28
CA GLN A 456 3.86 24.77 2.38
C GLN A 456 4.86 25.42 1.41
N GLU A 457 5.97 25.95 1.92
CA GLU A 457 7.01 26.57 1.09
C GLU A 457 7.55 25.58 0.04
N CYS A 458 7.81 24.34 0.47
CA CYS A 458 8.26 23.27 -0.42
C CYS A 458 7.22 22.96 -1.51
N ILE A 459 5.94 22.78 -1.15
CA ILE A 459 4.86 22.47 -2.11
C ILE A 459 4.60 23.62 -3.09
N LEU A 460 4.75 24.88 -2.66
CA LEU A 460 4.60 26.03 -3.55
C LEU A 460 5.66 26.03 -4.66
N LYS A 461 6.88 25.58 -4.36
CA LYS A 461 7.98 25.50 -5.33
C LYS A 461 8.00 24.17 -6.10
N PHE A 462 7.58 23.09 -5.45
CA PHE A 462 7.70 21.72 -5.93
C PHE A 462 6.41 20.90 -5.69
N PRO A 463 5.29 21.26 -6.34
CA PRO A 463 4.00 20.59 -6.10
C PRO A 463 4.04 19.09 -6.42
N GLN A 464 4.87 18.65 -7.36
CA GLN A 464 5.05 17.25 -7.72
C GLN A 464 5.69 16.39 -6.62
N TYR A 465 6.37 17.01 -5.65
CA TYR A 465 7.04 16.32 -4.53
C TYR A 465 6.30 16.50 -3.20
N SER A 466 5.02 16.90 -3.22
CA SER A 466 4.25 17.16 -1.99
C SER A 466 4.16 15.94 -1.07
N GLU A 467 3.96 14.75 -1.62
CA GLU A 467 3.88 13.50 -0.85
C GLU A 467 5.23 13.12 -0.26
N MET A 468 6.28 13.18 -1.08
CA MET A 468 7.65 12.94 -0.64
C MET A 468 8.05 13.91 0.49
N ALA A 469 7.73 15.20 0.37
CA ALA A 469 8.01 16.20 1.39
C ALA A 469 7.28 15.93 2.70
N MET A 470 6.01 15.52 2.65
CA MET A 470 5.25 15.11 3.84
C MET A 470 5.92 13.93 4.53
N VAL A 471 6.15 12.83 3.80
CA VAL A 471 6.77 11.63 4.38
C VAL A 471 8.16 11.92 4.92
N PHE A 472 8.96 12.72 4.21
CA PHE A 472 10.27 13.15 4.66
C PHE A 472 10.23 13.89 6.00
N ILE A 473 9.28 14.82 6.19
CA ILE A 473 9.10 15.50 7.49
C ILE A 473 8.70 14.52 8.59
N GLN A 474 7.81 13.57 8.31
CA GLN A 474 7.43 12.53 9.30
C GLN A 474 8.61 11.61 9.65
N MET A 475 9.47 11.31 8.69
CA MET A 475 10.69 10.54 8.91
C MET A 475 11.71 11.30 9.76
N LEU A 476 11.86 12.61 9.55
CA LEU A 476 12.69 13.47 10.41
C LEU A 476 12.18 13.45 11.86
N LEU A 477 10.87 13.65 12.06
CA LEU A 477 10.23 13.64 13.38
C LEU A 477 10.38 12.31 14.13
N ASN A 478 10.42 11.22 13.39
CA ASN A 478 10.55 9.88 13.95
C ASN A 478 12.00 9.38 13.97
N ASN A 479 12.99 10.28 13.77
CA ASN A 479 14.42 9.94 13.70
C ASN A 479 14.72 8.72 12.79
N SER A 480 14.01 8.63 11.66
CA SER A 480 14.02 7.48 10.75
C SER A 480 14.99 7.66 9.58
N ILE A 481 15.83 8.70 9.59
CA ILE A 481 16.84 8.98 8.57
C ILE A 481 18.22 8.69 9.15
N PHE A 482 18.95 7.81 8.47
CA PHE A 482 20.23 7.30 8.92
C PHE A 482 21.31 7.64 7.89
N SER A 483 22.47 8.10 8.33
CA SER A 483 23.71 8.17 7.53
C SER A 483 24.60 6.95 7.72
N ASP A 484 24.44 6.27 8.85
CA ASP A 484 25.28 5.16 9.30
C ASP A 484 24.78 3.83 8.70
N GLN A 485 25.60 2.79 8.74
CA GLN A 485 25.17 1.44 8.34
C GLN A 485 23.99 0.99 9.21
N PHE A 486 23.07 0.23 8.60
CA PHE A 486 22.02 -0.40 9.38
C PHE A 486 22.58 -1.51 10.27
N ASN A 487 21.99 -1.66 11.44
CA ASN A 487 22.26 -2.80 12.29
C ASN A 487 21.47 -4.00 11.78
N TYR A 488 22.16 -5.00 11.26
CA TYR A 488 21.55 -6.24 10.78
C TYR A 488 21.51 -7.29 11.89
N ASN A 489 20.44 -8.07 11.93
CA ASN A 489 20.25 -9.09 12.95
C ASN A 489 21.27 -10.23 12.77
N GLU A 490 21.85 -10.69 13.88
CA GLU A 490 22.86 -11.76 13.91
C GLU A 490 22.28 -13.13 13.53
N ASN A 491 20.95 -13.31 13.60
CA ASN A 491 20.30 -14.54 13.15
C ASN A 491 18.89 -14.27 12.62
N ILE A 492 18.74 -14.22 11.29
CA ILE A 492 17.43 -14.34 10.64
C ILE A 492 17.30 -15.76 10.12
N PHE A 493 16.44 -16.53 10.78
CA PHE A 493 16.20 -17.94 10.45
C PHE A 493 17.50 -18.78 10.38
N GLY A 494 18.45 -18.52 11.28
CA GLY A 494 19.74 -19.23 11.36
C GLY A 494 20.83 -18.74 10.40
N VAL A 495 20.65 -17.56 9.78
CA VAL A 495 21.66 -16.92 8.92
C VAL A 495 22.08 -15.59 9.54
N SER A 496 23.39 -15.40 9.73
CA SER A 496 23.98 -14.12 10.11
C SER A 496 24.03 -13.19 8.89
N LEU A 497 23.14 -12.19 8.86
CA LEU A 497 23.21 -11.14 7.84
C LEU A 497 24.34 -10.16 8.11
N LYS A 498 24.75 -10.00 9.36
CA LYS A 498 25.81 -9.08 9.78
C LYS A 498 27.12 -9.34 9.04
N GLU A 499 27.56 -10.59 8.99
CA GLU A 499 28.77 -10.99 8.26
C GLU A 499 28.66 -10.78 6.74
N LEU A 500 27.44 -10.91 6.21
CA LEU A 500 27.20 -10.81 4.77
C LEU A 500 27.08 -9.37 4.26
N CYS A 501 26.68 -8.44 5.13
CA CYS A 501 26.32 -7.05 4.80
C CYS A 501 27.35 -6.01 5.27
N THR A 502 28.39 -6.41 5.98
CA THR A 502 29.43 -5.47 6.44
C THR A 502 30.23 -4.98 5.23
N VAL A 503 30.28 -3.66 5.04
CA VAL A 503 31.06 -3.00 3.97
C VAL A 503 32.14 -2.14 4.62
N GLU A 504 33.33 -2.11 4.02
CA GLU A 504 34.41 -1.23 4.44
C GLU A 504 33.99 0.25 4.34
N GLU A 505 34.25 1.02 5.40
CA GLU A 505 33.94 2.45 5.44
C GLU A 505 35.06 3.26 4.77
N THR A 506 34.67 4.24 3.97
CA THR A 506 35.55 5.25 3.37
C THR A 506 35.17 6.62 3.92
N GLU A 507 36.02 7.62 3.68
CA GLU A 507 35.80 8.99 4.14
C GLU A 507 34.42 9.56 3.71
N HIS A 508 33.90 9.15 2.55
CA HIS A 508 32.64 9.66 1.98
C HIS A 508 31.44 8.73 2.16
N SER A 509 31.61 7.59 2.83
CA SER A 509 30.58 6.55 2.90
C SER A 509 29.29 7.01 3.58
N HIS A 510 29.36 7.84 4.64
CA HIS A 510 28.18 8.34 5.35
C HIS A 510 27.35 9.30 4.47
N GLN A 511 28.03 10.17 3.72
CA GLN A 511 27.43 11.14 2.81
C GLN A 511 26.75 10.43 1.63
N ILE A 512 27.45 9.48 0.99
CA ILE A 512 26.90 8.69 -0.12
C ILE A 512 25.66 7.90 0.33
N ARG A 513 25.70 7.27 1.51
CA ARG A 513 24.54 6.56 2.07
C ARG A 513 23.36 7.50 2.28
N LEU A 514 23.56 8.65 2.92
CA LEU A 514 22.48 9.60 3.16
C LEU A 514 21.86 10.10 1.84
N ILE A 515 22.70 10.52 0.88
CA ILE A 515 22.24 10.99 -0.44
C ILE A 515 21.44 9.89 -1.14
N SER A 516 22.03 8.71 -1.30
CA SER A 516 21.40 7.61 -2.04
C SER A 516 20.12 7.10 -1.40
N ARG A 517 20.03 7.08 -0.06
CA ARG A 517 18.80 6.76 0.67
C ARG A 517 17.68 7.77 0.38
N ILE A 518 17.93 9.08 0.47
CA ILE A 518 16.92 10.09 0.14
C ILE A 518 16.55 10.04 -1.36
N PHE A 519 17.54 9.84 -2.24
CA PHE A 519 17.31 9.67 -3.67
C PHE A 519 16.46 8.45 -4.01
N SER A 520 16.41 7.45 -3.13
CA SER A 520 15.55 6.27 -3.30
C SER A 520 14.04 6.54 -3.18
N SER A 521 13.66 7.77 -2.81
CA SER A 521 12.25 8.22 -2.70
C SER A 521 11.85 9.16 -3.84
N PHE A 522 12.52 9.07 -4.99
CA PHE A 522 12.17 9.84 -6.18
C PHE A 522 11.66 8.90 -7.27
N ALA A 523 10.52 9.25 -7.85
CA ALA A 523 9.98 8.58 -9.02
C ALA A 523 10.95 8.61 -10.21
N THR A 524 11.11 7.46 -10.86
CA THR A 524 11.87 7.28 -12.11
C THR A 524 10.98 6.68 -13.19
N LYS A 525 11.24 7.03 -14.45
CA LYS A 525 10.46 6.53 -15.60
C LYS A 525 11.22 5.44 -16.34
N PHE A 526 10.53 4.35 -16.64
CA PHE A 526 11.08 3.19 -17.36
C PHE A 526 10.37 2.95 -18.69
N LYS A 527 11.11 2.42 -19.67
CA LYS A 527 10.60 2.11 -21.02
C LYS A 527 9.50 1.02 -21.01
N GLY A 528 9.55 0.12 -20.03
CA GLY A 528 8.53 -0.92 -19.79
C GLY A 528 8.68 -2.18 -20.65
N ASP A 529 9.71 -2.25 -21.48
CA ASP A 529 10.07 -3.39 -22.33
C ASP A 529 11.33 -4.12 -21.84
N SER A 530 12.22 -3.42 -21.14
CA SER A 530 13.43 -3.99 -20.54
C SER A 530 13.30 -4.17 -19.02
N PRO A 531 13.68 -5.34 -18.47
CA PRO A 531 13.72 -5.57 -17.04
C PRO A 531 14.96 -4.94 -16.40
N TRP A 532 14.93 -4.73 -15.08
CA TRP A 532 16.15 -4.41 -14.34
C TRP A 532 17.09 -5.63 -14.30
N SER A 533 18.36 -5.41 -14.61
CA SER A 533 19.38 -6.48 -14.73
C SER A 533 20.75 -6.07 -14.20
N THR A 534 20.84 -4.92 -13.53
CA THR A 534 22.10 -4.28 -13.13
C THR A 534 22.25 -4.24 -11.60
N ILE A 535 23.20 -3.43 -11.13
CA ILE A 535 23.62 -3.24 -9.73
C ILE A 535 22.42 -3.03 -8.80
N VAL A 536 22.54 -3.57 -7.58
CA VAL A 536 21.56 -3.42 -6.50
C VAL A 536 22.30 -3.20 -5.18
N TYR A 537 21.63 -2.57 -4.22
CA TYR A 537 22.19 -2.32 -2.89
C TYR A 537 21.17 -2.74 -1.82
N HIS A 538 21.54 -3.71 -0.99
CA HIS A 538 20.68 -4.16 0.13
C HIS A 538 20.34 -3.03 1.11
N ASP A 539 21.29 -2.11 1.33
CA ASP A 539 21.14 -0.95 2.19
C ASP A 539 19.96 -0.06 1.79
N LEU A 540 19.80 0.20 0.48
CA LEU A 540 18.71 1.03 -0.03
C LEU A 540 17.36 0.35 0.13
N LEU A 541 17.29 -0.97 0.05
CA LEU A 541 16.06 -1.73 0.30
C LEU A 541 15.68 -1.75 1.78
N ALA A 542 16.67 -1.80 2.69
CA ALA A 542 16.42 -1.67 4.12
C ALA A 542 15.83 -0.29 4.43
N PHE A 543 16.41 0.78 3.87
CA PHE A 543 15.87 2.14 3.98
C PHE A 543 14.47 2.27 3.36
N LYS A 544 14.26 1.71 2.17
CA LYS A 544 12.95 1.70 1.51
C LYS A 544 11.88 0.97 2.32
N GLY A 545 12.24 -0.07 3.09
CA GLY A 545 11.33 -0.67 4.06
C GLY A 545 10.81 0.36 5.06
N ILE A 546 11.70 1.17 5.64
CA ILE A 546 11.34 2.24 6.58
C ILE A 546 10.47 3.31 5.92
N VAL A 547 10.81 3.73 4.70
CA VAL A 547 9.99 4.66 3.90
C VAL A 547 8.58 4.10 3.69
N ASN A 548 8.47 2.83 3.28
CA ASN A 548 7.20 2.16 3.05
C ASN A 548 6.36 2.07 4.31
N LEU A 549 6.96 1.78 5.47
CA LEU A 549 6.25 1.76 6.75
C LEU A 549 5.59 3.11 7.06
N HIS A 550 6.27 4.23 6.79
CA HIS A 550 5.68 5.58 6.93
C HIS A 550 4.56 5.82 5.92
N HIS A 551 4.77 5.54 4.63
CA HIS A 551 3.73 5.66 3.60
C HIS A 551 2.48 4.85 3.94
N GLU A 552 2.66 3.58 4.32
CA GLU A 552 1.60 2.64 4.71
C GLU A 552 0.77 3.18 5.87
N THR A 553 1.45 3.64 6.91
CA THR A 553 0.82 4.11 8.14
C THR A 553 0.03 5.40 7.88
N LEU A 554 0.59 6.32 7.11
CA LEU A 554 -0.09 7.56 6.72
C LEU A 554 -1.25 7.31 5.76
N ARG A 555 -1.09 6.37 4.82
CA ARG A 555 -2.15 5.97 3.90
C ARG A 555 -3.33 5.35 4.63
N ASN A 556 -3.07 4.44 5.57
CA ASN A 556 -4.10 3.85 6.43
C ASN A 556 -4.87 4.94 7.20
N LEU A 557 -4.17 5.92 7.75
CA LEU A 557 -4.79 7.05 8.44
C LEU A 557 -5.68 7.87 7.51
N PHE A 558 -5.21 8.21 6.31
CA PHE A 558 -5.98 8.95 5.32
C PHE A 558 -7.26 8.20 4.91
N GLU A 559 -7.16 6.90 4.60
CA GLU A 559 -8.30 6.07 4.22
C GLU A 559 -9.33 5.94 5.36
N MET A 560 -8.88 5.85 6.62
CA MET A 560 -9.79 5.79 7.76
C MET A 560 -10.43 7.14 8.10
N ILE A 561 -9.77 8.26 7.80
CA ILE A 561 -10.40 9.60 7.87
C ILE A 561 -11.49 9.71 6.81
N LEU A 562 -11.21 9.28 5.56
CA LEU A 562 -12.20 9.24 4.50
C LEU A 562 -13.39 8.37 4.89
N LEU A 563 -13.14 7.16 5.37
CA LEU A 563 -14.19 6.22 5.75
C LEU A 563 -15.04 6.75 6.91
N ASP A 564 -14.42 7.36 7.92
CA ASP A 564 -15.16 7.99 9.03
C ASP A 564 -16.09 9.10 8.54
N LEU A 565 -15.64 9.96 7.61
CA LEU A 565 -16.48 11.01 7.04
C LEU A 565 -17.65 10.44 6.21
N LEU A 566 -17.39 9.39 5.42
CA LEU A 566 -18.40 8.71 4.62
C LEU A 566 -19.47 8.02 5.48
N LEU A 567 -19.05 7.27 6.52
CA LEU A 567 -19.97 6.50 7.38
C LEU A 567 -20.80 7.38 8.32
N ARG A 568 -20.26 8.52 8.77
CA ARG A 568 -20.97 9.46 9.65
C ARG A 568 -22.03 10.30 8.92
N GLY A 569 -22.34 9.98 7.66
CA GLY A 569 -23.37 10.68 6.87
C GLY A 569 -23.03 12.14 6.58
N LYS A 570 -21.76 12.53 6.66
CA LYS A 570 -21.34 13.91 6.34
C LYS A 570 -21.26 14.15 4.84
N SER A 571 -21.36 13.11 4.02
CA SER A 571 -21.33 13.18 2.56
C SER A 571 -22.49 12.44 1.93
N PHE A 572 -23.20 13.08 0.99
CA PHE A 572 -24.28 12.49 0.21
C PHE A 572 -23.87 12.27 -1.25
N MET A 573 -22.63 11.84 -1.48
CA MET A 573 -22.10 11.67 -2.83
C MET A 573 -22.71 10.49 -3.57
N LYS A 574 -23.09 10.70 -4.83
CA LYS A 574 -23.54 9.63 -5.73
C LYS A 574 -22.39 8.65 -6.00
N LEU A 575 -22.71 7.36 -5.97
CA LEU A 575 -21.77 6.24 -6.14
C LEU A 575 -20.82 6.37 -7.35
N PRO A 576 -21.26 6.77 -8.56
CA PRO A 576 -20.36 6.92 -9.72
C PRO A 576 -19.33 8.06 -9.59
N SER A 577 -19.56 9.02 -8.69
CA SER A 577 -18.64 10.13 -8.44
C SER A 577 -17.50 9.71 -7.50
N LEU A 578 -17.76 8.74 -6.62
CA LEU A 578 -16.83 8.24 -5.62
C LEU A 578 -15.74 7.33 -6.21
N SER A 579 -16.03 6.55 -7.26
CA SER A 579 -15.04 5.68 -7.90
C SER A 579 -13.88 6.47 -8.54
N LYS A 580 -14.08 7.75 -8.84
CA LYS A 580 -13.04 8.67 -9.33
C LYS A 580 -12.21 9.30 -8.22
N CYS A 581 -12.47 9.04 -6.94
CA CYS A 581 -11.80 9.71 -5.82
C CYS A 581 -10.33 9.30 -5.63
N GLN A 582 -9.91 8.12 -6.10
CA GLN A 582 -8.58 7.57 -5.82
C GLN A 582 -7.41 8.46 -6.27
N PHE A 583 -7.58 9.23 -7.35
CA PHE A 583 -6.55 10.14 -7.85
C PHE A 583 -6.16 11.26 -6.87
N GLY A 584 -6.93 11.49 -5.82
CA GLY A 584 -6.66 12.53 -4.82
C GLY A 584 -5.97 12.04 -3.55
N TYR A 585 -5.54 10.79 -3.44
CA TYR A 585 -5.08 10.25 -2.14
C TYR A 585 -3.56 10.36 -2.00
N PRO A 586 -3.04 10.88 -0.88
CA PRO A 586 -1.61 10.96 -0.62
C PRO A 586 -1.01 9.57 -0.33
N CYS A 587 0.31 9.48 -0.45
CA CYS A 587 1.12 8.29 -0.17
C CYS A 587 0.71 7.07 -1.02
N TYR A 588 0.33 7.31 -2.28
CA TYR A 588 -0.12 6.25 -3.18
C TYR A 588 1.03 5.60 -3.98
N VAL A 589 2.09 6.35 -4.24
CA VAL A 589 3.15 5.92 -5.17
C VAL A 589 4.17 5.03 -4.45
N ASP A 590 4.41 3.81 -4.97
CA ASP A 590 5.51 2.94 -4.53
C ASP A 590 6.69 3.06 -5.50
N GLU A 591 7.56 4.03 -5.24
CA GLU A 591 8.75 4.29 -6.06
C GLU A 591 9.82 3.23 -5.81
N SER A 592 10.54 2.80 -6.85
CA SER A 592 11.71 1.94 -6.66
C SER A 592 12.92 2.73 -6.13
N VAL A 593 13.90 2.03 -5.57
CA VAL A 593 15.17 2.63 -5.12
C VAL A 593 16.12 2.98 -6.27
N SER A 594 15.65 2.92 -7.52
CA SER A 594 16.43 3.07 -8.75
C SER A 594 17.20 4.39 -8.81
N CYS A 595 16.56 5.52 -8.47
CA CYS A 595 17.22 6.83 -8.43
C CYS A 595 18.37 6.85 -7.40
N GLY A 596 18.16 6.22 -6.24
CA GLY A 596 19.19 6.00 -5.22
C GLY A 596 20.36 5.13 -5.69
N ILE A 597 20.08 4.05 -6.43
CA ILE A 597 21.11 3.19 -7.03
C ILE A 597 21.96 3.99 -8.02
N VAL A 598 21.32 4.75 -8.92
CA VAL A 598 22.01 5.53 -9.95
C VAL A 598 22.91 6.59 -9.35
N ILE A 599 22.42 7.40 -8.41
CA ILE A 599 23.24 8.46 -7.80
C ILE A 599 24.38 7.87 -6.97
N ARG A 600 24.14 6.75 -6.28
CA ARG A 600 25.18 6.06 -5.52
C ARG A 600 26.31 5.60 -6.43
N TRP A 601 25.95 4.87 -7.49
CA TRP A 601 26.91 4.40 -8.48
C TRP A 601 27.69 5.56 -9.08
N PHE A 602 27.00 6.63 -9.49
CA PHE A 602 27.64 7.82 -10.05
C PHE A 602 28.69 8.41 -9.09
N LEU A 603 28.31 8.65 -7.82
CA LEU A 603 29.22 9.22 -6.82
C LEU A 603 30.41 8.29 -6.53
N GLU A 604 30.17 6.99 -6.38
CA GLU A 604 31.22 5.99 -6.14
C GLU A 604 32.25 5.96 -7.29
N GLN A 605 31.78 6.02 -8.55
CA GLN A 605 32.67 6.06 -9.72
C GLN A 605 33.52 7.33 -9.77
N VAL A 606 32.92 8.50 -9.50
CA VAL A 606 33.66 9.78 -9.53
C VAL A 606 34.67 9.85 -8.38
N ILE A 607 34.30 9.41 -7.18
CA ILE A 607 35.17 9.40 -6.00
C ILE A 607 36.33 8.43 -6.17
N SER A 608 36.13 7.35 -6.92
CA SER A 608 37.19 6.39 -7.28
C SER A 608 38.18 6.94 -8.32
N GLY A 609 38.05 8.19 -8.74
CA GLY A 609 38.99 8.91 -9.61
C GLY A 609 38.58 9.01 -11.08
N ASN A 610 37.41 8.49 -11.46
CA ASN A 610 36.91 8.64 -12.83
C ASN A 610 36.42 10.08 -13.09
N SER A 611 36.56 10.56 -14.32
CA SER A 611 36.06 11.88 -14.71
C SER A 611 34.53 11.93 -14.61
N ALA A 612 33.99 12.92 -13.89
CA ALA A 612 32.54 13.11 -13.77
C ALA A 612 31.82 13.21 -15.13
N SER A 613 32.46 13.79 -16.14
CA SER A 613 31.93 13.88 -17.50
C SER A 613 31.84 12.52 -18.19
N GLU A 614 32.83 11.66 -17.99
CA GLU A 614 32.85 10.32 -18.57
C GLU A 614 31.80 9.42 -17.91
N VAL A 615 31.71 9.45 -16.58
CA VAL A 615 30.70 8.70 -15.82
C VAL A 615 29.29 9.15 -16.21
N TYR A 616 29.06 10.46 -16.29
CA TYR A 616 27.79 11.04 -16.73
C TYR A 616 27.40 10.54 -18.13
N ASN A 617 28.31 10.59 -19.10
CA ASN A 617 28.04 10.18 -20.49
C ASN A 617 27.79 8.67 -20.65
N ASN A 618 28.16 7.85 -19.66
CA ASN A 618 27.96 6.40 -19.67
C ASN A 618 26.69 5.94 -18.92
N LEU A 619 25.90 6.85 -18.34
CA LEU A 619 24.69 6.49 -17.57
C LEU A 619 23.70 5.63 -18.38
N ASP A 620 23.39 6.00 -19.62
CA ASP A 620 22.44 5.25 -20.46
C ASP A 620 22.93 3.83 -20.81
N LYS A 621 24.25 3.64 -20.88
CA LYS A 621 24.84 2.32 -21.15
C LYS A 621 24.74 1.43 -19.92
N GLN A 622 24.92 2.01 -18.74
CA GLN A 622 24.85 1.28 -17.47
C GLN A 622 23.41 0.99 -17.05
N PHE A 623 22.47 1.87 -17.40
CA PHE A 623 21.07 1.86 -16.98
C PHE A 623 20.13 2.08 -18.17
N ASP A 624 20.04 1.07 -19.04
CA ASP A 624 19.35 1.15 -20.33
C ASP A 624 17.80 1.13 -20.27
N CYS A 625 17.23 0.76 -19.12
CA CYS A 625 15.79 0.60 -18.92
C CYS A 625 15.03 1.92 -18.68
N PHE A 626 15.74 3.03 -18.43
CA PHE A 626 15.14 4.34 -18.16
C PHE A 626 14.63 5.02 -19.42
N VAL A 627 13.58 5.85 -19.28
CA VAL A 627 13.11 6.74 -20.35
C VAL A 627 14.06 7.94 -20.51
N ASP A 628 14.37 8.61 -19.40
CA ASP A 628 15.29 9.76 -19.36
C ASP A 628 15.96 9.84 -17.97
N ILE A 629 17.06 9.09 -17.82
CA ILE A 629 17.81 9.02 -16.56
C ILE A 629 18.39 10.37 -16.15
N TYR A 630 18.78 11.22 -17.10
CA TYR A 630 19.41 12.50 -16.80
C TYR A 630 18.41 13.48 -16.24
N SER A 631 17.23 13.60 -16.85
CA SER A 631 16.19 14.48 -16.32
C SER A 631 15.72 14.00 -14.96
N ASP A 632 15.54 12.69 -14.76
CA ASP A 632 15.09 12.13 -13.49
C ASP A 632 16.09 12.47 -12.36
N ILE A 633 17.40 12.23 -12.57
CA ILE A 633 18.45 12.52 -11.59
C ILE A 633 18.64 14.02 -11.39
N LYS A 634 18.60 14.83 -12.46
CA LYS A 634 18.69 16.29 -12.36
C LYS A 634 17.58 16.88 -11.50
N ASN A 635 16.34 16.42 -11.72
CA ASN A 635 15.18 16.87 -10.93
C ASN A 635 15.34 16.48 -9.46
N ALA A 636 15.85 15.28 -9.18
CA ALA A 636 16.13 14.83 -7.82
C ALA A 636 17.21 15.69 -7.12
N ILE A 637 18.30 16.02 -7.83
CA ILE A 637 19.35 16.91 -7.32
C ILE A 637 18.80 18.31 -7.05
N GLN A 638 17.98 18.85 -7.95
CA GLN A 638 17.36 20.16 -7.76
C GLN A 638 16.46 20.18 -6.52
N PHE A 639 15.63 19.14 -6.34
CA PHE A 639 14.78 19.04 -5.16
C PHE A 639 15.57 18.80 -3.86
N TRP A 640 16.70 18.09 -3.92
CA TRP A 640 17.60 17.98 -2.78
C TRP A 640 18.07 19.37 -2.32
N PHE A 641 18.60 20.19 -3.23
CA PHE A 641 19.16 21.50 -2.89
C PHE A 641 18.10 22.49 -2.40
N ASP A 642 16.95 22.51 -3.04
CA ASP A 642 15.97 23.56 -2.83
C ASP A 642 14.79 23.15 -1.93
N GLY A 643 14.46 21.86 -1.89
CA GLY A 643 13.34 21.30 -1.13
C GLY A 643 13.79 20.64 0.16
N ILE A 644 14.61 19.58 0.05
CA ILE A 644 15.09 18.80 1.20
C ILE A 644 15.91 19.66 2.16
N MET A 645 16.93 20.37 1.65
CA MET A 645 17.75 21.25 2.49
C MET A 645 16.94 22.40 3.10
N GLY A 646 15.98 22.97 2.36
CA GLY A 646 15.08 24.00 2.88
C GLY A 646 14.26 23.51 4.09
N ILE A 647 13.70 22.29 4.01
CA ILE A 647 12.98 21.66 5.12
C ILE A 647 13.92 21.40 6.31
N VAL A 648 15.09 20.82 6.06
CA VAL A 648 16.07 20.47 7.09
C VAL A 648 16.55 21.73 7.83
N GLU A 649 16.93 22.78 7.11
CA GLU A 649 17.37 24.04 7.70
C GLU A 649 16.27 24.73 8.50
N TYR A 650 15.04 24.74 7.98
CA TYR A 650 13.91 25.33 8.68
C TYR A 650 13.64 24.60 10.00
N LEU A 651 13.55 23.26 9.97
CA LEU A 651 13.22 22.45 11.15
C LEU A 651 14.33 22.45 12.19
N TYR A 652 15.60 22.56 11.78
CA TYR A 652 16.72 22.74 12.71
C TYR A 652 16.67 24.09 13.42
N LYS A 653 16.34 25.17 12.70
CA LYS A 653 16.21 26.53 13.25
C LYS A 653 14.95 26.72 14.09
N ALA A 654 13.89 25.95 13.80
CA ALA A 654 12.63 26.00 14.53
C ALA A 654 12.82 25.53 15.99
N LYS A 655 12.75 26.46 16.94
CA LYS A 655 12.67 26.13 18.37
C LYS A 655 11.21 25.84 18.73
N ASN A 656 10.90 24.64 19.20
CA ASN A 656 9.70 24.42 20.00
C ASN A 656 9.99 24.82 21.45
N GLU A 657 8.95 25.04 22.26
CA GLU A 657 9.05 25.54 23.63
C GLU A 657 9.95 24.73 24.59
N ASN A 658 10.55 23.59 24.20
CA ASN A 658 11.62 22.94 24.98
C ASN A 658 12.69 22.13 24.21
N GLU A 659 12.60 21.84 22.90
CA GLU A 659 13.62 21.04 22.16
C GLU A 659 13.71 21.38 20.66
N GLN A 660 14.89 21.17 20.06
CA GLN A 660 15.10 21.21 18.60
C GLN A 660 14.38 20.01 17.93
N ILE A 661 13.67 20.25 16.82
CA ILE A 661 12.90 19.21 16.12
C ILE A 661 13.82 18.15 15.48
N ILE A 662 14.97 18.58 14.97
CA ILE A 662 16.01 17.68 14.44
C ILE A 662 17.32 17.88 15.20
N SER A 663 18.04 16.79 15.46
CA SER A 663 19.31 16.83 16.19
C SER A 663 20.43 17.52 15.41
N GLU A 664 21.37 18.14 16.14
CA GLU A 664 22.60 18.69 15.57
C GLU A 664 23.35 17.66 14.70
N LYS A 665 23.49 16.42 15.20
CA LYS A 665 24.18 15.34 14.47
C LYS A 665 23.54 15.14 13.09
N LEU A 666 22.21 15.02 13.04
CA LEU A 666 21.48 14.79 11.79
C LEU A 666 21.61 15.99 10.84
N TYR A 667 21.49 17.21 11.36
CA TYR A 667 21.67 18.44 10.57
C TYR A 667 23.07 18.50 9.93
N GLN A 668 24.13 18.23 10.69
CA GLN A 668 25.51 18.20 10.17
C GLN A 668 25.73 17.09 9.12
N SER A 669 25.06 15.94 9.27
CA SER A 669 25.07 14.90 8.24
C SER A 669 24.47 15.39 6.92
N PHE A 670 23.40 16.19 6.95
CA PHE A 670 22.83 16.80 5.74
C PHE A 670 23.74 17.86 5.13
N ILE A 671 24.36 18.71 5.95
CA ILE A 671 25.31 19.74 5.47
C ILE A 671 26.50 19.10 4.75
N SER A 672 27.14 18.11 5.37
CA SER A 672 28.27 17.39 4.74
C SER A 672 27.87 16.65 3.46
N ALA A 673 26.71 16.00 3.44
CA ALA A 673 26.17 15.37 2.24
C ALA A 673 25.86 16.38 1.12
N ASN A 674 25.33 17.55 1.47
CA ASN A 674 25.02 18.62 0.53
C ASN A 674 26.28 19.13 -0.18
N GLU A 675 27.37 19.32 0.54
CA GLU A 675 28.65 19.76 -0.05
C GLU A 675 29.28 18.70 -0.96
N LEU A 676 29.20 17.41 -0.59
CA LEU A 676 29.62 16.31 -1.47
C LEU A 676 28.80 16.29 -2.77
N LEU A 677 27.46 16.43 -2.67
CA LEU A 677 26.59 16.41 -3.84
C LEU A 677 26.88 17.59 -4.78
N LYS A 678 27.03 18.81 -4.23
CA LYS A 678 27.34 20.02 -5.01
C LYS A 678 28.67 19.92 -5.77
N SER A 679 29.70 19.34 -5.14
CA SER A 679 31.04 19.25 -5.74
C SER A 679 31.09 18.30 -6.94
N HIS A 680 30.26 17.25 -6.95
CA HIS A 680 30.38 16.16 -7.95
C HIS A 680 29.26 16.13 -9.01
N THR A 681 28.18 16.92 -8.88
CA THR A 681 27.00 16.81 -9.77
C THR A 681 26.79 17.96 -10.76
N LYS A 682 27.77 18.85 -10.93
CA LYS A 682 27.67 20.02 -11.84
C LYS A 682 27.27 19.65 -13.28
N ASN A 683 27.72 18.50 -13.76
CA ASN A 683 27.45 18.00 -15.12
C ASN A 683 25.96 17.83 -15.43
N PHE A 684 25.12 17.52 -14.43
CA PHE A 684 23.66 17.39 -14.61
C PHE A 684 22.96 18.72 -14.95
N PHE A 685 23.62 19.86 -14.75
CA PHE A 685 23.08 21.18 -15.03
C PHE A 685 23.63 21.83 -16.30
N GLN A 686 24.62 21.20 -16.94
CA GLN A 686 25.17 21.67 -18.21
C GLN A 686 24.24 21.28 -19.36
N LYS A 687 24.11 22.14 -20.39
CA LYS A 687 23.38 21.77 -21.61
C LYS A 687 24.16 20.65 -22.31
N LYS A 688 23.49 19.54 -22.62
CA LYS A 688 24.04 18.48 -23.46
C LYS A 688 24.27 19.09 -24.85
N ASN A 689 25.52 19.14 -25.31
CA ASN A 689 25.85 19.58 -26.67
C ASN A 689 25.34 18.55 -27.69
#